data_AF-A0A1M5RQV2-F1
#
_entry.id   AF-A0A1M5RQV2-F1
#
_cell.length_a   1.000
_cell.length_b   1.000
_cell.length_c   1.000
_cell.angle_alpha   90.00
_cell.angle_beta   90.00
_cell.angle_gamma   90.00
#
_symmetry.space_group_name_H-M   'P 1'
#
loop_
_entity.id
_entity.type
_entity.pdbx_description
1 polymer ?
#
loop_
_entity_poly.entity_id
_entity_poly.type
_entity_poly.pdbx_seq_one_letter_code
_entity_poly.pdbx_strand_id
1 'polypeptide(L)'
;MFWLKRLTIIQMTLLATGLLGVFCVTLTAFVLLDDIQKLRHANIERRLVTLVDAVEKIAHQHAVERGLTAGFLGAKTEAAKAKVDKQREAADLAVTTIQRLANDEWPDELDVKRKLNGLFKLLQEKAAIRSEVDALNGKRAFAYYSYVNKVALDTANLLLLGISNRDVSGTISHALTLAWLKERLGQLRGKVNGVLARQSVNTQTLLELDMYFDGITHLSNTLEDALNDNALSEFRQINQSAGMQSMRSVYEALQTGSPDFTQLPTSSEWFATATSQIGKVKSQLDDTWQTAQQQSEEKAAATELHLTAIAVIALIALICAAIVITTLLHTLRSQLVRLTRNLDSVARDGDLTIDVSLPSANELGSIAGAMNHTLQAIRDLITGLAQSVQASTRLGDQVNRSVTTINEESEVTQQRAVNIAAAIEQMTETSKEIARSAIDTLEASRNLDSLADEAMHANQSIQSSISSLTDQMAVMESEAKNMGEQLTEISSILDTINSLSDQTNLLALNAAIEAARAGEHGRGFAVVADEVRQLANASRNSSDKISSLLDSLQQVSLNVIRGITKSADGARASLELTNQGEVTAEKVKASASQLENQANSMSAAAEEQSMTSEQIASDVVSVQEAATQEVKVAEDLQRVTLDLQANNAVLAKTMENFRYQ
;
A
#
# COMPACT_ATOMS: atom_id res chain seq x y z
N MET A 1 19.94 31.32 -20.73
CA MET A 1 19.12 30.46 -19.83
C MET A 1 18.36 29.34 -20.58
N PHE A 2 17.96 29.51 -21.85
CA PHE A 2 17.24 28.47 -22.62
C PHE A 2 18.04 27.20 -22.98
N TRP A 3 19.37 27.29 -23.09
CA TRP A 3 20.21 26.16 -23.50
C TRP A 3 20.44 25.13 -22.39
N LEU A 4 20.42 25.57 -21.12
CA LEU A 4 20.57 24.70 -19.95
C LEU A 4 19.46 23.65 -19.90
N LYS A 5 18.20 24.01 -20.19
CA LYS A 5 17.07 23.06 -20.16
C LYS A 5 17.17 21.88 -21.12
N ARG A 6 18.09 21.91 -22.10
CA ARG A 6 18.34 20.79 -23.04
C ARG A 6 19.42 19.82 -22.56
N LEU A 7 20.15 20.16 -21.51
CA LEU A 7 21.20 19.31 -20.95
C LEU A 7 20.57 18.24 -20.06
N THR A 8 21.08 17.02 -20.15
CA THR A 8 20.71 15.95 -19.20
C THR A 8 21.17 16.34 -17.80
N ILE A 9 20.56 15.74 -16.77
CA ILE A 9 20.99 15.94 -15.37
C ILE A 9 22.50 15.69 -15.25
N ILE A 10 23.02 14.63 -15.88
CA ILE A 10 24.46 14.30 -15.91
C ILE A 10 25.29 15.44 -16.54
N GLN A 11 24.85 16.02 -17.66
CA GLN A 11 25.55 17.12 -18.32
C GLN A 11 25.53 18.41 -17.48
N MET A 12 24.41 18.71 -16.81
CA MET A 12 24.35 19.84 -15.88
C MET A 12 25.27 19.64 -14.69
N THR A 13 25.28 18.44 -14.08
CA THR A 13 26.14 18.14 -12.94
C THR A 13 27.62 18.25 -13.33
N LEU A 14 28.00 17.73 -14.50
CA LEU A 14 29.36 17.86 -15.06
C LEU A 14 29.75 19.32 -15.31
N LEU A 15 28.85 20.13 -15.86
CA LEU A 15 29.13 21.53 -16.16
C LEU A 15 29.27 22.36 -14.87
N ALA A 16 28.40 22.12 -13.88
CA ALA A 16 28.46 22.78 -12.58
C ALA A 16 29.72 22.39 -11.78
N THR A 17 30.03 21.09 -11.70
CA THR A 17 31.24 20.61 -11.01
C THR A 17 32.52 21.00 -11.75
N GLY A 18 32.51 21.00 -13.08
CA GLY A 18 33.64 21.47 -13.89
C GLY A 18 33.95 22.95 -13.68
N LEU A 19 32.93 23.81 -13.68
CA LEU A 19 33.09 25.25 -13.39
C LEU A 19 33.65 25.50 -11.99
N LEU A 20 33.12 24.80 -10.97
CA LEU A 20 33.62 24.89 -9.60
C LEU A 20 35.07 24.40 -9.51
N GLY A 21 35.40 23.29 -10.19
CA GLY A 21 36.75 22.74 -10.23
C GLY A 21 37.75 23.71 -10.85
N VAL A 22 37.41 24.33 -11.98
CA VAL A 22 38.25 25.36 -12.63
C VAL A 22 38.46 26.54 -11.68
N PHE A 23 37.41 27.03 -11.03
CA PHE A 23 37.52 28.13 -10.07
C PHE A 23 38.47 27.79 -8.92
N CYS A 24 38.31 26.63 -8.28
CA CYS A 24 39.20 26.19 -7.20
C CYS A 24 40.66 26.07 -7.67
N VAL A 25 40.90 25.45 -8.83
CA VAL A 25 42.26 25.33 -9.40
C VAL A 25 42.88 26.70 -9.65
N THR A 26 42.11 27.66 -10.18
CA THR A 26 42.62 29.01 -10.44
C THR A 26 42.97 29.75 -9.14
N LEU A 27 42.15 29.63 -8.10
CA LEU A 27 42.40 30.24 -6.80
C LEU A 27 43.64 29.63 -6.14
N THR A 28 43.77 28.30 -6.14
CA THR A 28 44.95 27.61 -5.62
C THR A 28 46.21 27.99 -6.39
N ALA A 29 46.15 28.06 -7.72
CA ALA A 29 47.28 28.48 -8.54
C ALA A 29 47.74 29.90 -8.18
N PHE A 30 46.80 30.83 -7.94
CA PHE A 30 47.12 32.18 -7.51
C PHE A 30 47.85 32.20 -6.16
N VAL A 31 47.37 31.45 -5.17
CA VAL A 31 48.01 31.34 -3.84
C VAL A 31 49.41 30.71 -3.95
N LEU A 32 49.56 29.65 -4.74
CA LEU A 32 50.86 29.01 -4.93
C LEU A 32 51.86 29.94 -5.62
N LEU A 33 51.43 30.71 -6.63
CA LEU A 33 52.29 31.67 -7.31
C LEU A 33 52.77 32.79 -6.36
N ASP A 34 51.89 33.30 -5.50
CA ASP A 34 52.23 34.29 -4.48
C ASP A 34 53.23 33.73 -3.46
N ASP A 35 53.04 32.51 -2.97
CA ASP A 35 53.97 31.89 -2.02
C ASP A 35 55.32 31.51 -2.65
N ILE A 36 55.35 31.12 -3.93
CA ILE A 36 56.60 30.94 -4.69
C ILE A 36 57.38 32.26 -4.77
N GLN A 37 56.69 33.38 -4.99
CA GLN A 37 57.33 34.70 -4.98
C GLN A 37 57.90 35.03 -3.60
N LYS A 38 57.14 34.81 -2.51
CA LYS A 38 57.64 34.99 -1.14
C LYS A 38 58.87 34.14 -0.84
N LEU A 39 58.88 32.87 -1.25
CA LEU A 39 60.02 31.98 -1.07
C LEU A 39 61.25 32.46 -1.85
N ARG A 40 61.05 32.96 -3.08
CA ARG A 40 62.12 33.57 -3.86
C ARG A 40 62.69 34.80 -3.15
N HIS A 41 61.84 35.68 -2.61
CA HIS A 41 62.27 36.84 -1.84
C HIS A 41 63.05 36.43 -0.57
N ALA A 42 62.56 35.48 0.22
CA ALA A 42 63.23 34.99 1.42
C ALA A 42 64.62 34.39 1.11
N ASN A 43 64.78 33.70 -0.03
CA ASN A 43 66.06 33.17 -0.47
C ASN A 43 67.05 34.27 -0.92
N ILE A 44 66.55 35.33 -1.57
CA ILE A 44 67.37 36.49 -1.93
C ILE A 44 67.85 37.19 -0.66
N GLU A 45 66.97 37.40 0.33
CA GLU A 45 67.34 37.98 1.63
C GLU A 45 68.41 37.15 2.34
N ARG A 46 68.25 35.82 2.40
CA ARG A 46 69.25 34.92 2.99
C ARG A 46 70.64 35.08 2.36
N ARG A 47 70.70 35.15 1.03
CA ARG A 47 71.96 35.41 0.32
C ARG A 47 72.49 36.80 0.61
N LEU A 48 71.62 37.80 0.73
CA LEU A 48 71.99 39.18 1.04
C LEU A 48 72.58 39.29 2.45
N VAL A 49 72.03 38.60 3.46
CA VAL A 49 72.63 38.48 4.80
C VAL A 49 74.07 37.98 4.71
N THR A 50 74.31 36.90 3.96
CA THR A 50 75.67 36.36 3.74
C THR A 50 76.59 37.38 3.07
N LEU A 51 76.08 38.14 2.10
CA LEU A 51 76.87 39.19 1.43
C LEU A 51 77.22 40.33 2.40
N VAL A 52 76.27 40.81 3.20
CA VAL A 52 76.50 41.90 4.16
C VAL A 52 77.54 41.47 5.22
N ASP A 53 77.43 40.26 5.77
CA ASP A 53 78.44 39.67 6.67
C ASP A 53 79.82 39.58 5.97
N ALA A 54 79.88 39.12 4.72
CA ALA A 54 81.14 39.07 3.97
C ALA A 54 81.77 40.46 3.75
N VAL A 55 80.95 41.50 3.56
CA VAL A 55 81.42 42.90 3.46
C VAL A 55 81.91 43.41 4.82
N GLU A 56 81.24 43.10 5.94
CA GLU A 56 81.75 43.41 7.28
C GLU A 56 83.10 42.74 7.52
N LYS A 57 83.27 41.48 7.08
CA LYS A 57 84.54 40.75 7.17
C LYS A 57 85.68 41.47 6.46
N ILE A 58 85.43 42.28 5.41
CA ILE A 58 86.46 43.16 4.83
C ILE A 58 86.95 44.16 5.88
N ALA A 59 86.04 44.84 6.59
CA ALA A 59 86.39 45.76 7.65
C ALA A 59 87.15 45.04 8.79
N HIS A 60 86.70 43.84 9.17
CA HIS A 60 87.39 43.07 10.20
C HIS A 60 88.83 42.71 9.80
N GLN A 61 89.02 42.08 8.64
CA GLN A 61 90.35 41.60 8.23
C GLN A 61 91.34 42.75 8.00
N HIS A 62 90.89 43.89 7.47
CA HIS A 62 91.74 45.06 7.27
C HIS A 62 91.95 45.85 8.59
N ALA A 63 91.05 45.78 9.57
CA ALA A 63 91.32 46.27 10.94
C ALA A 63 92.44 45.48 11.63
N VAL A 64 92.47 44.16 11.45
CA VAL A 64 93.55 43.31 11.99
C VAL A 64 94.85 43.57 11.23
N GLU A 65 94.81 43.68 9.89
CA GLU A 65 95.98 44.03 9.08
C GLU A 65 96.55 45.40 9.49
N ARG A 66 95.70 46.40 9.75
CA ARG A 66 96.11 47.71 10.29
C ARG A 66 96.87 47.58 11.61
N GLY A 67 96.32 46.80 12.55
CA GLY A 67 96.92 46.60 13.87
C GLY A 67 98.29 45.93 13.80
N LEU A 68 98.38 44.85 13.03
CA LEU A 68 99.64 44.11 12.84
C LEU A 68 100.68 44.93 12.06
N THR A 69 100.23 45.71 11.06
CA THR A 69 101.08 46.64 10.31
C THR A 69 101.68 47.71 11.24
N ALA A 70 100.87 48.31 12.11
CA ALA A 70 101.37 49.28 13.09
C ALA A 70 102.38 48.65 14.06
N GLY A 71 102.14 47.40 14.50
CA GLY A 71 103.08 46.63 15.31
C GLY A 71 104.39 46.33 14.58
N PHE A 72 104.33 45.94 13.31
CA PHE A 72 105.51 45.67 12.48
C PHE A 72 106.34 46.93 12.23
N LEU A 73 105.72 48.06 11.87
CA LEU A 73 106.43 49.32 11.67
C LEU A 73 107.08 49.86 12.96
N GLY A 74 106.51 49.52 14.12
CA GLY A 74 107.07 49.84 15.44
C GLY A 74 108.23 48.93 15.86
N ALA A 75 108.05 47.61 15.80
CA ALA A 75 109.02 46.63 16.28
C ALA A 75 110.13 46.31 15.27
N LYS A 76 109.82 46.37 13.96
CA LYS A 76 110.74 46.10 12.83
C LYS A 76 111.40 44.71 12.90
N THR A 77 110.64 43.69 13.33
CA THR A 77 111.11 42.31 13.45
C THR A 77 110.48 41.39 12.40
N GLU A 78 111.22 40.35 12.00
CA GLU A 78 110.71 39.30 11.08
C GLU A 78 109.47 38.59 11.64
N ALA A 79 109.43 38.34 12.95
CA ALA A 79 108.27 37.74 13.60
C ALA A 79 107.01 38.60 13.49
N ALA A 80 107.15 39.94 13.50
CA ALA A 80 106.02 40.84 13.27
C ALA A 80 105.62 40.88 11.77
N LYS A 81 106.59 40.85 10.85
CA LYS A 81 106.34 40.76 9.39
C LYS A 81 105.53 39.51 9.04
N ALA A 82 105.93 38.34 9.55
CA ALA A 82 105.23 37.07 9.31
C ALA A 82 103.76 37.09 9.75
N LYS A 83 103.45 37.79 10.86
CA LYS A 83 102.06 38.00 11.30
C LYS A 83 101.27 38.88 10.33
N VAL A 84 101.90 39.94 9.79
CA VAL A 84 101.27 40.78 8.75
C VAL A 84 100.99 39.94 7.51
N ASP A 85 101.97 39.19 7.00
CA ASP A 85 101.80 38.42 5.76
C ASP A 85 100.73 37.34 5.88
N LYS A 86 100.67 36.62 7.01
CA LYS A 86 99.56 35.70 7.29
C LYS A 86 98.20 36.40 7.31
N GLN A 87 98.12 37.60 7.88
CA GLN A 87 96.88 38.37 7.91
C GLN A 87 96.48 38.89 6.53
N ARG A 88 97.46 39.17 5.66
CA ARG A 88 97.22 39.61 4.28
C ARG A 88 96.50 38.54 3.47
N GLU A 89 96.85 37.27 3.65
CA GLU A 89 96.15 36.13 3.06
C GLU A 89 94.68 36.10 3.47
N ALA A 90 94.38 36.30 4.76
CA ALA A 90 93.00 36.35 5.26
C ALA A 90 92.23 37.55 4.70
N ALA A 91 92.87 38.72 4.59
CA ALA A 91 92.28 39.91 3.99
C ALA A 91 92.04 39.73 2.48
N ASP A 92 92.92 39.03 1.76
CA ASP A 92 92.76 38.74 0.33
C ASP A 92 91.66 37.72 0.09
N LEU A 93 91.56 36.68 0.94
CA LEU A 93 90.47 35.71 0.89
C LEU A 93 89.11 36.37 1.11
N ALA A 94 89.01 37.35 2.02
CA ALA A 94 87.78 38.11 2.23
C ALA A 94 87.38 38.90 0.98
N VAL A 95 88.35 39.52 0.28
CA VAL A 95 88.11 40.22 -1.00
C VAL A 95 87.62 39.25 -2.07
N THR A 96 88.26 38.11 -2.25
CA THR A 96 87.83 37.08 -3.22
C THR A 96 86.43 36.56 -2.90
N THR A 97 86.09 36.43 -1.61
CA THR A 97 84.77 36.00 -1.16
C THR A 97 83.67 36.98 -1.57
N ILE A 98 83.86 38.28 -1.32
CA ILE A 98 82.86 39.27 -1.74
C ILE A 98 82.79 39.41 -3.27
N GLN A 99 83.90 39.21 -4.01
CA GLN A 99 83.88 39.23 -5.47
C GLN A 99 83.03 38.09 -6.04
N ARG A 100 83.18 36.88 -5.48
CA ARG A 100 82.34 35.73 -5.83
C ARG A 100 80.87 36.01 -5.54
N LEU A 101 80.55 36.46 -4.33
CA LEU A 101 79.16 36.79 -3.93
C LEU A 101 78.57 38.00 -4.68
N ALA A 102 79.39 38.89 -5.23
CA ALA A 102 78.93 40.01 -6.05
C ALA A 102 78.60 39.60 -7.50
N ASN A 103 79.19 38.50 -7.97
CA ASN A 103 79.02 37.99 -9.34
C ASN A 103 77.84 37.02 -9.47
N ASP A 104 77.34 36.53 -8.34
CA ASP A 104 76.06 35.87 -8.20
C ASP A 104 74.89 36.64 -8.87
N GLU A 105 73.82 35.93 -9.24
CA GLU A 105 72.62 36.57 -9.80
C GLU A 105 71.84 37.30 -8.70
N TRP A 106 71.67 38.60 -8.87
CA TRP A 106 70.93 39.50 -7.99
C TRP A 106 69.82 40.20 -8.76
N PRO A 107 68.64 40.44 -8.15
CA PRO A 107 67.63 41.34 -8.69
C PRO A 107 68.21 42.72 -8.99
N ASP A 108 67.84 43.30 -10.13
CA ASP A 108 68.32 44.62 -10.58
C ASP A 108 68.04 45.72 -9.55
N GLU A 109 66.92 45.61 -8.82
CA GLU A 109 66.49 46.53 -7.76
C GLU A 109 67.49 46.65 -6.59
N LEU A 110 68.24 45.58 -6.30
CA LEU A 110 69.22 45.57 -5.21
C LEU A 110 70.53 46.27 -5.58
N ASP A 111 70.85 46.29 -6.87
CA ASP A 111 71.98 46.98 -7.47
C ASP A 111 73.32 46.73 -6.74
N VAL A 112 73.55 45.46 -6.41
CA VAL A 112 74.66 44.98 -5.59
C VAL A 112 76.02 45.39 -6.17
N LYS A 113 76.18 45.27 -7.49
CA LYS A 113 77.44 45.62 -8.18
C LYS A 113 77.76 47.11 -8.07
N ARG A 114 76.77 48.00 -8.21
CA ARG A 114 77.01 49.44 -8.05
C ARG A 114 77.35 49.78 -6.61
N LYS A 115 76.65 49.20 -5.64
CA LYS A 115 76.90 49.43 -4.19
C LYS A 115 78.32 49.00 -3.78
N LEU A 116 78.84 47.89 -4.32
CA LEU A 116 80.18 47.39 -4.02
C LEU A 116 81.32 48.09 -4.79
N ASN A 117 81.01 48.80 -5.87
CA ASN A 117 82.02 49.39 -6.77
C ASN A 117 83.00 50.33 -6.05
N GLY A 118 82.50 51.16 -5.14
CA GLY A 118 83.34 52.09 -4.37
C GLY A 118 84.37 51.34 -3.50
N LEU A 119 83.93 50.28 -2.83
CA LEU A 119 84.79 49.43 -2.02
C LEU A 119 85.83 48.69 -2.88
N PHE A 120 85.43 48.12 -4.02
CA PHE A 120 86.36 47.42 -4.90
C PHE A 120 87.44 48.33 -5.48
N LYS A 121 87.08 49.55 -5.89
CA LYS A 121 88.06 50.55 -6.36
C LYS A 121 89.08 50.87 -5.27
N LEU A 122 88.62 51.10 -4.05
CA LEU A 122 89.52 51.39 -2.93
C LEU A 122 90.46 50.22 -2.62
N LEU A 123 89.96 48.98 -2.66
CA LEU A 123 90.76 47.78 -2.39
C LEU A 123 91.90 47.54 -3.39
N GLN A 124 91.84 48.13 -4.60
CA GLN A 124 92.92 48.04 -5.60
C GLN A 124 94.20 48.75 -5.14
N GLU A 125 94.10 49.77 -4.28
CA GLU A 125 95.26 50.50 -3.76
C GLU A 125 96.06 49.72 -2.71
N LYS A 126 95.52 48.59 -2.22
CA LYS A 126 96.11 47.78 -1.16
C LYS A 126 97.53 47.33 -1.47
N ALA A 127 97.81 46.94 -2.72
CA ALA A 127 99.13 46.47 -3.13
C ALA A 127 100.20 47.57 -2.95
N ALA A 128 99.88 48.82 -3.30
CA ALA A 128 100.78 49.95 -3.12
C ALA A 128 101.04 50.23 -1.65
N ILE A 129 100.00 50.24 -0.82
CA ILE A 129 100.12 50.44 0.63
C ILE A 129 100.95 49.33 1.30
N ARG A 130 100.72 48.07 0.91
CA ARG A 130 101.52 46.93 1.40
C ARG A 130 102.99 47.06 1.01
N SER A 131 103.30 47.52 -0.20
CA SER A 131 104.67 47.78 -0.64
C SER A 131 105.34 48.89 0.18
N GLU A 132 104.61 49.96 0.54
CA GLU A 132 105.13 51.01 1.43
C GLU A 132 105.43 50.47 2.84
N VAL A 133 104.55 49.61 3.37
CA VAL A 133 104.72 48.96 4.67
C VAL A 133 105.95 48.05 4.67
N ASP A 134 106.12 47.25 3.63
CA ASP A 134 107.25 46.31 3.50
C ASP A 134 108.59 47.06 3.36
N ALA A 135 108.58 48.25 2.75
CA ALA A 135 109.71 49.17 2.73
C ALA A 135 109.90 50.00 4.02
N LEU A 136 109.16 49.69 5.10
CA LEU A 136 109.16 50.40 6.38
C LEU A 136 108.79 51.90 6.29
N ASN A 137 108.08 52.31 5.23
CA ASN A 137 107.63 53.68 4.99
C ASN A 137 106.08 53.80 4.97
N GLY A 138 105.39 52.92 5.69
CA GLY A 138 103.92 52.83 5.71
C GLY A 138 103.18 53.94 6.47
N LYS A 139 103.57 55.21 6.35
CA LYS A 139 102.93 56.33 7.07
C LYS A 139 101.43 56.46 6.76
N ARG A 140 101.02 56.08 5.55
CA ARG A 140 99.62 56.13 5.09
C ARG A 140 98.79 54.91 5.50
N ALA A 141 99.42 53.82 5.94
CA ALA A 141 98.74 52.54 6.14
C ALA A 141 97.61 52.61 7.17
N PHE A 142 97.81 53.33 8.28
CA PHE A 142 96.76 53.49 9.29
C PHE A 142 95.50 54.18 8.72
N ALA A 143 95.70 55.32 8.04
CA ALA A 143 94.61 56.08 7.45
C ALA A 143 93.91 55.31 6.34
N TYR A 144 94.68 54.64 5.47
CA TYR A 144 94.15 53.81 4.39
C TYR A 144 93.26 52.68 4.92
N TYR A 145 93.76 51.84 5.83
CA TYR A 145 92.97 50.71 6.34
C TYR A 145 91.77 51.19 7.17
N SER A 146 91.88 52.29 7.93
CA SER A 146 90.70 52.89 8.58
C SER A 146 89.67 53.40 7.58
N TYR A 147 90.10 53.93 6.43
CA TYR A 147 89.17 54.34 5.37
C TYR A 147 88.53 53.14 4.67
N VAL A 148 89.29 52.07 4.39
CA VAL A 148 88.74 50.79 3.89
C VAL A 148 87.67 50.25 4.81
N ASN A 149 87.94 50.21 6.12
CA ASN A 149 86.98 49.71 7.10
C ASN A 149 85.70 50.54 7.13
N LYS A 150 85.84 51.88 7.12
CA LYS A 150 84.70 52.79 7.03
C LYS A 150 83.86 52.52 5.78
N VAL A 151 84.50 52.49 4.60
CA VAL A 151 83.79 52.26 3.33
C VAL A 151 83.13 50.88 3.30
N ALA A 152 83.78 49.85 3.86
CA ALA A 152 83.20 48.52 3.97
C ALA A 152 81.95 48.51 4.87
N LEU A 153 82.01 49.10 6.07
CA LEU A 153 80.85 49.18 6.97
C LEU A 153 79.71 50.05 6.40
N ASP A 154 80.03 51.17 5.75
CA ASP A 154 79.05 52.01 5.04
C ASP A 154 78.40 51.22 3.89
N THR A 155 79.17 50.43 3.15
CA THR A 155 78.66 49.58 2.07
C THR A 155 77.77 48.46 2.61
N ALA A 156 78.13 47.86 3.75
CA ALA A 156 77.29 46.87 4.43
C ALA A 156 75.94 47.48 4.85
N ASN A 157 75.93 48.70 5.41
CA ASN A 157 74.70 49.44 5.72
C ASN A 157 73.85 49.75 4.47
N LEU A 158 74.46 50.05 3.31
CA LEU A 158 73.72 50.27 2.06
C LEU A 158 73.09 48.99 1.50
N LEU A 159 73.72 47.85 1.74
CA LEU A 159 73.20 46.53 1.35
C LEU A 159 72.08 46.07 2.29
N LEU A 160 72.11 46.46 3.57
CA LEU A 160 71.05 46.21 4.55
C LEU A 160 69.67 46.69 4.07
N LEU A 161 69.60 47.82 3.34
CA LEU A 161 68.35 48.35 2.78
C LEU A 161 67.63 47.37 1.83
N GLY A 162 68.31 46.35 1.33
CA GLY A 162 67.71 45.30 0.50
C GLY A 162 67.06 44.16 1.29
N ILE A 163 67.15 44.18 2.62
CA ILE A 163 66.54 43.17 3.50
C ILE A 163 65.23 43.75 4.02
N SER A 164 64.10 43.18 3.56
CA SER A 164 62.76 43.65 3.88
C SER A 164 62.21 43.05 5.19
N ASN A 165 62.70 41.87 5.57
CA ASN A 165 62.39 41.26 6.86
C ASN A 165 62.91 42.13 8.01
N ARG A 166 61.99 42.69 8.80
CA ARG A 166 62.29 43.63 9.88
C ARG A 166 63.14 43.01 10.99
N ASP A 167 62.91 41.75 11.34
CA ASP A 167 63.63 41.09 12.43
C ASP A 167 65.08 40.84 12.01
N VAL A 168 65.27 40.28 10.81
CA VAL A 168 66.60 40.02 10.24
C VAL A 168 67.35 41.34 10.00
N SER A 169 66.69 42.35 9.44
CA SER A 169 67.27 43.68 9.22
C SER A 169 67.64 44.36 10.54
N GLY A 170 66.82 44.22 11.58
CA GLY A 170 67.11 44.76 12.92
C GLY A 170 68.35 44.12 13.52
N THR A 171 68.42 42.78 13.51
CA THR A 171 69.58 42.02 14.01
C THR A 171 70.87 42.39 13.26
N ILE A 172 70.81 42.55 11.93
CA ILE A 172 71.98 43.02 11.15
C ILE A 172 72.35 44.47 11.50
N SER A 173 71.37 45.35 11.70
CA SER A 173 71.65 46.71 12.14
C SER A 173 72.39 46.74 13.49
N HIS A 174 72.06 45.82 14.40
CA HIS A 174 72.79 45.64 15.66
C HIS A 174 74.22 45.14 15.40
N ALA A 175 74.40 44.14 14.52
CA ALA A 175 75.71 43.63 14.14
C ALA A 175 76.58 44.74 13.51
N LEU A 176 76.03 45.57 12.62
CA LEU A 176 76.79 46.66 11.99
C LEU A 176 77.14 47.77 13.00
N THR A 177 76.27 48.05 13.97
CA THR A 177 76.58 48.97 15.08
C THR A 177 77.70 48.41 15.98
N LEU A 178 77.67 47.11 16.30
CA LEU A 178 78.76 46.42 17.02
C LEU A 178 80.07 46.42 16.21
N ALA A 179 80.01 46.26 14.90
CA ALA A 179 81.18 46.32 14.01
C ALA A 179 81.79 47.74 13.98
N TRP A 180 80.96 48.78 13.99
CA TRP A 180 81.40 50.16 14.15
C TRP A 180 82.05 50.42 15.51
N LEU A 181 81.45 49.90 16.59
CA LEU A 181 82.02 50.01 17.94
C LEU A 181 83.40 49.33 17.99
N LYS A 182 83.49 48.13 17.44
CA LYS A 182 84.74 47.36 17.28
C LYS A 182 85.80 48.15 16.51
N GLU A 183 85.42 48.82 15.41
CA GLU A 183 86.33 49.66 14.63
C GLU A 183 86.84 50.86 15.43
N ARG A 184 85.95 51.58 16.15
CA ARG A 184 86.35 52.71 17.01
C ARG A 184 87.28 52.29 18.14
N LEU A 185 86.99 51.17 18.81
CA LEU A 185 87.89 50.58 19.80
C LEU A 185 89.24 50.20 19.19
N GLY A 186 89.25 49.68 17.96
CA GLY A 186 90.47 49.37 17.21
C GLY A 186 91.31 50.60 16.87
N GLN A 187 90.68 51.72 16.50
CA GLN A 187 91.32 53.00 16.23
C GLN A 187 91.92 53.59 17.51
N LEU A 188 91.14 53.62 18.59
CA LEU A 188 91.57 54.07 19.92
C LEU A 188 92.77 53.25 20.40
N ARG A 189 92.68 51.91 20.36
CA ARG A 189 93.79 51.00 20.72
C ARG A 189 95.06 51.39 19.98
N GLY A 190 94.99 51.52 18.65
CA GLY A 190 96.17 51.80 17.83
C GLY A 190 96.83 53.15 18.13
N LYS A 191 96.02 54.20 18.31
CA LYS A 191 96.52 55.56 18.59
C LYS A 191 97.09 55.69 20.00
N VAL A 192 96.39 55.20 21.02
CA VAL A 192 96.89 55.18 22.40
C VAL A 192 98.17 54.33 22.49
N ASN A 193 98.24 53.19 21.82
CA ASN A 193 99.46 52.37 21.80
C ASN A 193 100.66 53.15 21.27
N GLY A 194 100.47 53.96 20.22
CA GLY A 194 101.52 54.83 19.69
C GLY A 194 101.93 55.96 20.64
N VAL A 195 100.99 56.49 21.44
CA VAL A 195 101.25 57.49 22.48
C VAL A 195 102.05 56.89 23.63
N LEU A 196 101.64 55.73 24.16
CA LEU A 196 102.32 55.04 25.24
C LEU A 196 103.73 54.58 24.84
N ALA A 197 103.91 54.08 23.62
CA ALA A 197 105.22 53.68 23.10
C ALA A 197 106.21 54.85 22.94
N ARG A 198 105.70 56.06 22.64
CA ARG A 198 106.52 57.29 22.52
C ARG A 198 106.57 58.12 23.81
N GLN A 199 105.82 57.74 24.83
CA GLN A 199 105.60 58.51 26.07
C GLN A 199 105.34 60.01 25.81
N SER A 200 104.61 60.31 24.75
CA SER A 200 104.29 61.67 24.34
C SER A 200 103.03 61.71 23.49
N VAL A 201 102.24 62.77 23.68
CA VAL A 201 101.01 63.04 22.93
C VAL A 201 101.02 64.49 22.46
N ASN A 202 100.51 64.72 21.24
CA ASN A 202 100.34 66.05 20.69
C ASN A 202 98.85 66.39 20.57
N THR A 203 98.53 67.68 20.39
CA THR A 203 97.15 68.18 20.32
C THR A 203 96.32 67.48 19.25
N GLN A 204 96.91 67.22 18.07
CA GLN A 204 96.21 66.51 16.99
C GLN A 204 95.81 65.08 17.40
N THR A 205 96.69 64.37 18.11
CA THR A 205 96.39 63.02 18.59
C THR A 205 95.32 63.05 19.68
N LEU A 206 95.33 64.04 20.58
CA LEU A 206 94.28 64.20 21.60
C LEU A 206 92.90 64.43 20.96
N LEU A 207 92.81 65.28 19.93
CA LEU A 207 91.56 65.50 19.19
C LEU A 207 91.08 64.21 18.50
N GLU A 208 91.97 63.44 17.90
CA GLU A 208 91.60 62.15 17.29
C GLU A 208 91.12 61.15 18.35
N LEU A 209 91.78 61.08 19.51
CA LEU A 209 91.37 60.21 20.61
C LEU A 209 89.98 60.58 21.13
N ASP A 210 89.70 61.88 21.28
CA ASP A 210 88.40 62.41 21.67
C ASP A 210 87.30 61.98 20.69
N MET A 211 87.53 62.18 19.38
CA MET A 211 86.60 61.73 18.35
C MET A 211 86.34 60.21 18.38
N TYR A 212 87.36 59.39 18.66
CA TYR A 212 87.16 57.94 18.76
C TYR A 212 86.41 57.54 20.02
N PHE A 213 86.70 58.18 21.16
CA PHE A 213 86.06 57.88 22.44
C PHE A 213 84.61 58.35 22.49
N ASP A 214 84.29 59.52 21.93
CA ASP A 214 82.92 59.98 21.73
C ASP A 214 82.14 59.03 20.84
N GLY A 215 82.77 58.56 19.76
CA GLY A 215 82.20 57.54 18.88
C GLY A 215 81.90 56.23 19.63
N ILE A 216 82.81 55.77 20.49
CA ILE A 216 82.60 54.59 21.35
C ILE A 216 81.39 54.82 22.27
N THR A 217 81.33 55.96 22.95
CA THR A 217 80.24 56.30 23.87
C THR A 217 78.89 56.34 23.16
N HIS A 218 78.82 57.00 22.01
CA HIS A 218 77.59 57.08 21.22
C HIS A 218 77.11 55.72 20.71
N LEU A 219 78.03 54.90 20.17
CA LEU A 219 77.69 53.56 19.67
C LEU A 219 77.29 52.62 20.81
N SER A 220 77.94 52.72 21.98
CA SER A 220 77.54 51.96 23.17
C SER A 220 76.15 52.33 23.64
N ASN A 221 75.80 53.63 23.71
CA ASN A 221 74.45 54.06 24.09
C ASN A 221 73.41 53.59 23.06
N THR A 222 73.73 53.69 21.76
CA THR A 222 72.85 53.21 20.69
C THR A 222 72.57 51.71 20.82
N LEU A 223 73.59 50.92 21.18
CA LEU A 223 73.42 49.48 21.42
C LEU A 223 72.64 49.21 22.71
N GLU A 224 72.82 50.00 23.77
CA GLU A 224 72.01 49.87 24.99
C GLU A 224 70.53 50.18 24.76
N ASP A 225 70.22 51.09 23.83
CA ASP A 225 68.85 51.46 23.46
C ASP A 225 68.22 50.48 22.44
N ALA A 226 69.03 49.82 21.60
CA ALA A 226 68.54 48.99 20.50
C ALA A 226 68.54 47.48 20.80
N LEU A 227 69.49 46.98 21.61
CA LEU A 227 69.57 45.56 21.96
C LEU A 227 68.47 45.19 22.96
N ASN A 228 67.95 43.97 22.82
CA ASN A 228 66.92 43.41 23.72
C ASN A 228 67.44 42.20 24.50
N ASP A 229 66.77 41.89 25.62
CA ASP A 229 66.90 40.65 26.40
C ASP A 229 68.36 40.23 26.72
N ASN A 230 68.74 39.02 26.30
CA ASN A 230 70.04 38.42 26.57
C ASN A 230 71.19 39.19 25.89
N ALA A 231 70.99 39.70 24.67
CA ALA A 231 72.02 40.44 23.96
C ALA A 231 72.32 41.77 24.66
N LEU A 232 71.31 42.45 25.21
CA LEU A 232 71.51 43.65 26.01
C LEU A 232 72.28 43.35 27.31
N SER A 233 71.92 42.25 28.00
CA SER A 233 72.61 41.82 29.23
C SER A 233 74.09 41.54 28.98
N GLU A 234 74.38 40.78 27.92
CA GLU A 234 75.76 40.48 27.51
C GLU A 234 76.52 41.76 27.13
N PHE A 235 75.90 42.65 26.35
CA PHE A 235 76.52 43.92 25.96
C PHE A 235 76.87 44.77 27.18
N ARG A 236 75.97 44.88 28.16
CA ARG A 236 76.23 45.60 29.42
C ARG A 236 77.41 45.01 30.19
N GLN A 237 77.52 43.68 30.25
CA GLN A 237 78.70 43.03 30.87
C GLN A 237 80.00 43.36 30.14
N ILE A 238 79.96 43.43 28.81
CA ILE A 238 81.11 43.82 27.99
C ILE A 238 81.47 45.30 28.20
N ASN A 239 80.46 46.18 28.25
CA ASN A 239 80.62 47.63 28.42
C ASN A 239 81.08 48.02 29.83
N GLN A 240 80.71 47.23 30.85
CA GLN A 240 81.12 47.42 32.25
C GLN A 240 82.38 46.63 32.63
N SER A 241 82.97 45.88 31.70
CA SER A 241 84.10 45.00 31.98
C SER A 241 85.35 45.78 32.38
N ALA A 242 86.23 45.16 33.19
CA ALA A 242 87.49 45.77 33.65
C ALA A 242 88.36 46.29 32.48
N GLY A 243 88.29 45.64 31.32
CA GLY A 243 88.99 46.09 30.11
C GLY A 243 88.46 47.43 29.59
N MET A 244 87.13 47.62 29.54
CA MET A 244 86.52 48.88 29.12
C MET A 244 86.79 50.00 30.13
N GLN A 245 86.72 49.69 31.44
CA GLN A 245 87.06 50.64 32.50
C GLN A 245 88.52 51.10 32.40
N SER A 246 89.46 50.17 32.13
CA SER A 246 90.86 50.50 31.88
C SER A 246 91.05 51.33 30.62
N MET A 247 90.30 51.06 29.55
CA MET A 247 90.34 51.88 28.32
C MET A 247 89.86 53.32 28.58
N ARG A 248 88.81 53.49 29.39
CA ARG A 248 88.31 54.80 29.81
C ARG A 248 89.31 55.53 30.70
N SER A 249 89.90 54.88 31.70
CA SER A 249 90.85 55.55 32.60
C SER A 249 92.12 56.02 31.90
N VAL A 250 92.65 55.22 30.95
CA VAL A 250 93.80 55.63 30.14
C VAL A 250 93.45 56.80 29.22
N TYR A 251 92.24 56.79 28.64
CA TYR A 251 91.75 57.91 27.83
C TYR A 251 91.66 59.20 28.66
N GLU A 252 90.98 59.15 29.82
CA GLU A 252 90.82 60.30 30.72
C GLU A 252 92.17 60.86 31.19
N ALA A 253 93.11 59.99 31.55
CA ALA A 253 94.45 60.39 31.97
C ALA A 253 95.23 61.13 30.87
N LEU A 254 95.10 60.70 29.60
CA LEU A 254 95.72 61.39 28.46
C LEU A 254 95.12 62.79 28.20
N GLN A 255 93.86 63.02 28.58
CA GLN A 255 93.18 64.31 28.39
C GLN A 255 93.51 65.36 29.46
N THR A 256 94.26 65.01 30.51
CA THR A 256 94.60 65.94 31.62
C THR A 256 95.57 67.08 31.25
N GLY A 257 96.09 67.12 30.02
CA GLY A 257 97.03 68.14 29.53
C GLY A 257 98.50 67.88 29.90
N SER A 258 98.77 67.19 31.02
CA SER A 258 100.11 66.76 31.45
C SER A 258 100.08 65.30 31.98
N PRO A 259 99.90 64.29 31.12
CA PRO A 259 99.77 62.90 31.54
C PRO A 259 101.05 62.36 32.19
N ASP A 260 100.91 61.73 33.35
CA ASP A 260 101.99 60.98 34.00
C ASP A 260 102.11 59.57 33.39
N PHE A 261 103.02 59.42 32.43
CA PHE A 261 103.27 58.14 31.75
C PHE A 261 103.82 57.04 32.67
N THR A 262 104.25 57.36 33.90
CA THR A 262 104.71 56.33 34.85
C THR A 262 103.55 55.61 35.54
N GLN A 263 102.37 56.23 35.59
CA GLN A 263 101.15 55.65 36.14
C GLN A 263 100.26 54.97 35.08
N LEU A 264 100.62 55.14 33.80
CA LEU A 264 99.92 54.51 32.68
C LEU A 264 100.46 53.11 32.40
N PRO A 265 99.63 52.19 31.88
CA PRO A 265 100.09 50.85 31.50
C PRO A 265 101.15 50.95 30.40
N THR A 266 102.03 49.95 30.35
CA THR A 266 102.99 49.84 29.24
C THR A 266 102.25 49.65 27.91
N SER A 267 102.90 49.99 26.80
CA SER A 267 102.33 49.76 25.46
C SER A 267 101.90 48.30 25.25
N SER A 268 102.65 47.33 25.80
CA SER A 268 102.31 45.90 25.70
C SER A 268 101.05 45.55 26.51
N GLU A 269 100.95 46.02 27.76
CA GLU A 269 99.78 45.79 28.63
C GLU A 269 98.52 46.46 28.08
N TRP A 270 98.64 47.71 27.61
CA TRP A 270 97.55 48.41 26.93
C TRP A 270 97.05 47.63 25.71
N PHE A 271 97.98 47.22 24.84
CA PHE A 271 97.62 46.53 23.62
C PHE A 271 96.92 45.20 23.92
N ALA A 272 97.40 44.45 24.91
CA ALA A 272 96.78 43.20 25.35
C ALA A 272 95.36 43.43 25.91
N THR A 273 95.19 44.38 26.83
CA THR A 273 93.89 44.70 27.46
C THR A 273 92.87 45.19 26.42
N ALA A 274 93.25 46.13 25.56
CA ALA A 274 92.38 46.63 24.52
C ALA A 274 92.06 45.56 23.46
N THR A 275 93.00 44.67 23.13
CA THR A 275 92.74 43.54 22.23
C THR A 275 91.77 42.54 22.85
N SER A 276 91.90 42.25 24.14
CA SER A 276 90.94 41.41 24.88
C SER A 276 89.53 42.02 24.87
N GLN A 277 89.41 43.32 25.13
CA GLN A 277 88.13 44.02 25.11
C GLN A 277 87.48 44.04 23.71
N ILE A 278 88.27 44.29 22.66
CA ILE A 278 87.81 44.16 21.26
C ILE A 278 87.36 42.72 20.97
N GLY A 279 88.06 41.73 21.52
CA GLY A 279 87.69 40.32 21.41
C GLY A 279 86.31 40.01 21.98
N LYS A 280 85.95 40.62 23.12
CA LYS A 280 84.60 40.48 23.70
C LYS A 280 83.52 41.06 22.79
N VAL A 281 83.71 42.28 22.29
CA VAL A 281 82.78 42.91 21.32
C VAL A 281 82.69 42.08 20.03
N LYS A 282 83.81 41.50 19.58
CA LYS A 282 83.84 40.60 18.42
C LYS A 282 83.03 39.33 18.68
N SER A 283 83.13 38.71 19.85
CA SER A 283 82.35 37.51 20.20
C SER A 283 80.86 37.79 20.05
N GLN A 284 80.38 38.86 20.68
CA GLN A 284 78.96 39.24 20.58
C GLN A 284 78.55 39.61 19.15
N LEU A 285 79.44 40.26 18.38
CA LEU A 285 79.21 40.53 16.96
C LEU A 285 79.05 39.22 16.15
N ASP A 286 79.92 38.23 16.38
CA ASP A 286 79.84 36.93 15.70
C ASP A 286 78.51 36.22 16.05
N ASP A 287 78.11 36.23 17.32
CA ASP A 287 76.84 35.65 17.79
C ASP A 287 75.62 36.38 17.19
N THR A 288 75.70 37.71 17.03
CA THR A 288 74.66 38.51 16.38
C THR A 288 74.56 38.18 14.89
N TRP A 289 75.69 38.00 14.19
CA TRP A 289 75.69 37.54 12.80
C TRP A 289 75.14 36.13 12.63
N GLN A 290 75.47 35.22 13.54
CA GLN A 290 74.92 33.87 13.54
C GLN A 290 73.40 33.91 13.75
N THR A 291 72.92 34.75 14.66
CA THR A 291 71.48 34.95 14.90
C THR A 291 70.78 35.49 13.64
N ALA A 292 71.36 36.48 12.95
CA ALA A 292 70.80 37.01 11.70
C ALA A 292 70.73 35.96 10.58
N GLN A 293 71.77 35.12 10.46
CA GLN A 293 71.79 34.02 9.49
C GLN A 293 70.72 32.97 9.81
N GLN A 294 70.62 32.56 11.08
CA GLN A 294 69.62 31.60 11.54
C GLN A 294 68.19 32.13 11.32
N GLN A 295 67.89 33.38 11.70
CA GLN A 295 66.57 33.98 11.48
C GLN A 295 66.18 34.01 10.00
N SER A 296 67.15 34.31 9.11
CA SER A 296 66.90 34.31 7.67
C SER A 296 66.70 32.90 7.10
N GLU A 297 67.41 31.90 7.61
CA GLU A 297 67.24 30.49 7.25
C GLU A 297 65.90 29.93 7.71
N GLU A 298 65.53 30.16 8.97
CA GLU A 298 64.25 29.76 9.54
C GLU A 298 63.07 30.38 8.77
N LYS A 299 63.19 31.65 8.37
CA LYS A 299 62.16 32.31 7.57
C LYS A 299 61.99 31.68 6.20
N ALA A 300 63.09 31.37 5.51
CA ALA A 300 63.05 30.70 4.21
C ALA A 300 62.47 29.29 4.33
N ALA A 301 62.91 28.51 5.32
CA ALA A 301 62.43 27.16 5.58
C ALA A 301 60.94 27.13 5.98
N ALA A 302 60.48 28.07 6.81
CA ALA A 302 59.07 28.19 7.16
C ALA A 302 58.19 28.50 5.93
N THR A 303 58.69 29.33 5.02
CA THR A 303 57.99 29.66 3.77
C THR A 303 57.94 28.44 2.83
N GLU A 304 59.02 27.66 2.76
CA GLU A 304 59.07 26.41 2.00
C GLU A 304 58.10 25.36 2.56
N LEU A 305 58.06 25.19 3.89
CA LEU A 305 57.12 24.29 4.56
C LEU A 305 55.67 24.72 4.32
N HIS A 306 55.38 26.01 4.39
CA HIS A 306 54.04 26.55 4.09
C HIS A 306 53.61 26.26 2.65
N LEU A 307 54.50 26.51 1.68
CA LEU A 307 54.27 26.24 0.27
C LEU A 307 54.01 24.74 0.00
N THR A 308 54.84 23.86 0.58
CA THR A 308 54.67 22.41 0.42
C THR A 308 53.37 21.91 1.05
N ALA A 309 52.99 22.42 2.23
CA ALA A 309 51.72 22.06 2.88
C ALA A 309 50.51 22.46 2.02
N ILE A 310 50.49 23.68 1.48
CA ILE A 310 49.40 24.14 0.58
C ILE A 310 49.34 23.27 -0.69
N ALA A 311 50.48 22.94 -1.29
CA ALA A 311 50.52 22.10 -2.48
C ALA A 311 49.96 20.69 -2.21
N VAL A 312 50.28 20.09 -1.05
CA VAL A 312 49.75 18.77 -0.65
C VAL A 312 48.24 18.83 -0.37
N ILE A 313 47.77 19.83 0.38
CA ILE A 313 46.34 20.01 0.66
C ILE A 313 45.56 20.21 -0.64
N ALA A 314 46.07 21.01 -1.56
CA ALA A 314 45.48 21.21 -2.88
C ALA A 314 45.39 19.89 -3.68
N LEU A 315 46.45 19.08 -3.66
CA LEU A 315 46.47 17.78 -4.34
C LEU A 315 45.43 16.83 -3.75
N ILE A 316 45.36 16.73 -2.42
CA ILE A 316 44.37 15.88 -1.72
C ILE A 316 42.95 16.35 -2.06
N ALA A 317 42.68 17.65 -2.00
CA ALA A 317 41.38 18.22 -2.34
C ALA A 317 40.97 17.88 -3.78
N LEU A 318 41.91 17.94 -4.74
CA LEU A 318 41.68 17.60 -6.13
C LEU A 318 41.37 16.10 -6.32
N ILE A 319 42.09 15.22 -5.63
CA ILE A 319 41.83 13.76 -5.64
C ILE A 319 40.47 13.46 -5.03
N CYS A 320 40.14 14.02 -3.86
CA CYS A 320 38.83 13.85 -3.22
C CYS A 320 37.69 14.32 -4.14
N ALA A 321 37.83 15.49 -4.76
CA ALA A 321 36.86 15.99 -5.73
C ALA A 321 36.69 15.03 -6.92
N ALA A 322 37.79 14.51 -7.46
CA ALA A 322 37.74 13.53 -8.55
C ALA A 322 37.01 12.24 -8.14
N ILE A 323 37.27 11.71 -6.93
CA ILE A 323 36.60 10.51 -6.41
C ILE A 323 35.09 10.77 -6.22
N VAL A 324 34.71 11.90 -5.62
CA VAL A 324 33.29 12.26 -5.41
C VAL A 324 32.57 12.43 -6.74
N ILE A 325 33.16 13.13 -7.71
CA ILE A 325 32.54 13.35 -9.02
C ILE A 325 32.40 12.02 -9.77
N THR A 326 33.43 11.18 -9.79
CA THR A 326 33.38 9.89 -10.51
C THR A 326 32.38 8.92 -9.89
N THR A 327 32.33 8.81 -8.56
CA THR A 327 31.34 7.97 -7.85
C THR A 327 29.91 8.46 -8.04
N LEU A 328 29.67 9.77 -7.97
CA LEU A 328 28.36 10.37 -8.21
C LEU A 328 27.87 10.10 -9.64
N LEU A 329 28.73 10.33 -10.65
CA LEU A 329 28.39 10.11 -12.05
C LEU A 329 28.16 8.63 -12.36
N HIS A 330 28.97 7.74 -11.80
CA HIS A 330 28.80 6.30 -11.96
C HIS A 330 27.47 5.82 -11.37
N THR A 331 27.14 6.27 -10.16
CA THR A 331 25.91 5.90 -9.44
C THR A 331 24.66 6.42 -10.14
N LEU A 332 24.64 7.71 -10.52
CA LEU A 332 23.50 8.29 -11.24
C LEU A 332 23.27 7.61 -12.58
N ARG A 333 24.34 7.35 -13.34
CA ARG A 333 24.24 6.71 -14.65
C ARG A 333 23.74 5.27 -14.54
N SER A 334 24.28 4.47 -13.63
CA SER A 334 23.89 3.05 -13.52
C SER A 334 22.43 2.90 -13.08
N GLN A 335 21.99 3.70 -12.10
CA GLN A 335 20.62 3.67 -11.59
C GLN A 335 19.60 4.18 -12.62
N LEU A 336 19.89 5.29 -13.31
CA LEU A 336 19.00 5.82 -14.36
C LEU A 336 18.86 4.85 -15.54
N VAL A 337 19.96 4.24 -15.98
CA VAL A 337 19.93 3.26 -17.08
C VAL A 337 19.14 2.02 -16.68
N ARG A 338 19.30 1.53 -15.43
CA ARG A 338 18.55 0.37 -14.93
C ARG A 338 17.06 0.67 -14.83
N LEU A 339 16.69 1.82 -14.26
CA LEU A 339 15.29 2.25 -14.16
C LEU A 339 14.64 2.40 -15.53
N THR A 340 15.31 3.06 -16.48
CA THR A 340 14.81 3.26 -17.84
C THR A 340 14.65 1.95 -18.58
N ARG A 341 15.62 1.03 -18.47
CA ARG A 341 15.56 -0.29 -19.12
C ARG A 341 14.43 -1.14 -18.58
N ASN A 342 14.26 -1.15 -17.26
CA ASN A 342 13.17 -1.91 -16.62
C ASN A 342 11.81 -1.36 -17.07
N LEU A 343 11.62 -0.04 -17.06
CA LEU A 343 10.37 0.57 -17.52
C LEU A 343 10.10 0.37 -19.03
N ASP A 344 11.13 0.41 -19.88
CA ASP A 344 10.98 0.12 -21.32
C ASP A 344 10.56 -1.35 -21.55
N SER A 345 11.05 -2.29 -20.73
CA SER A 345 10.60 -3.69 -20.79
C SER A 345 9.15 -3.87 -20.36
N VAL A 346 8.68 -3.19 -19.29
CA VAL A 346 7.25 -3.18 -18.93
C VAL A 346 6.39 -2.66 -20.08
N ALA A 347 6.81 -1.55 -20.68
CA ALA A 347 6.02 -0.88 -21.72
C ALA A 347 5.94 -1.67 -23.03
N ARG A 348 7.01 -2.39 -23.41
CA ARG A 348 7.05 -3.18 -24.64
C ARG A 348 6.48 -4.59 -24.48
N ASP A 349 6.85 -5.26 -23.39
CA ASP A 349 6.61 -6.68 -23.21
C ASP A 349 5.39 -6.97 -22.32
N GLY A 350 4.77 -5.92 -21.73
CA GLY A 350 3.65 -6.06 -20.80
C GLY A 350 4.03 -6.81 -19.51
N ASP A 351 5.32 -6.91 -19.21
CA ASP A 351 5.84 -7.73 -18.12
C ASP A 351 5.76 -6.99 -16.79
N LEU A 352 4.69 -7.26 -16.04
CA LEU A 352 4.43 -6.69 -14.72
C LEU A 352 5.16 -7.48 -13.60
N THR A 353 5.92 -8.52 -13.94
CA THR A 353 6.62 -9.36 -12.96
C THR A 353 8.01 -8.87 -12.59
N ILE A 354 8.51 -7.86 -13.32
CA ILE A 354 9.86 -7.35 -13.12
C ILE A 354 9.99 -6.57 -11.81
N ASP A 355 11.15 -6.70 -11.17
CA ASP A 355 11.49 -5.91 -9.99
C ASP A 355 12.21 -4.62 -10.41
N VAL A 356 11.55 -3.48 -10.18
CA VAL A 356 12.10 -2.15 -10.49
C VAL A 356 12.86 -1.56 -9.29
N SER A 357 12.98 -2.29 -8.19
CA SER A 357 13.65 -1.83 -6.96
C SER A 357 15.09 -1.41 -7.20
N LEU A 358 15.45 -0.24 -6.66
CA LEU A 358 16.81 0.24 -6.56
C LEU A 358 17.27 0.15 -5.11
N PRO A 359 18.45 -0.41 -4.82
CA PRO A 359 19.04 -0.43 -3.48
C PRO A 359 19.62 0.95 -3.15
N SER A 360 18.74 1.96 -3.03
CA SER A 360 19.11 3.32 -2.70
C SER A 360 18.00 4.01 -1.91
N ALA A 361 18.37 4.79 -0.90
CA ALA A 361 17.43 5.59 -0.09
C ALA A 361 17.27 7.03 -0.61
N ASN A 362 17.77 7.31 -1.83
CA ASN A 362 17.69 8.61 -2.47
C ASN A 362 16.40 8.76 -3.30
N GLU A 363 16.27 9.89 -3.99
CA GLU A 363 15.11 10.23 -4.81
C GLU A 363 14.84 9.19 -5.92
N LEU A 364 15.89 8.58 -6.49
CA LEU A 364 15.74 7.51 -7.48
C LEU A 364 15.17 6.23 -6.85
N GLY A 365 15.56 5.91 -5.63
CA GLY A 365 14.97 4.82 -4.83
C GLY A 365 13.48 5.05 -4.55
N SER A 366 13.09 6.28 -4.18
CA SER A 366 11.68 6.63 -3.99
C SER A 366 10.86 6.50 -5.28
N ILE A 367 11.41 6.92 -6.43
CA ILE A 367 10.77 6.76 -7.74
C ILE A 367 10.61 5.27 -8.07
N ALA A 368 11.66 4.46 -7.88
CA ALA A 368 11.60 3.02 -8.08
C ALA A 368 10.52 2.36 -7.20
N GLY A 369 10.42 2.75 -5.92
CA GLY A 369 9.39 2.26 -5.01
C GLY A 369 7.96 2.63 -5.45
N ALA A 370 7.73 3.89 -5.83
CA ALA A 370 6.43 4.33 -6.35
C ALA A 370 6.04 3.60 -7.65
N MET A 371 7.01 3.36 -8.54
CA MET A 371 6.80 2.54 -9.73
C MET A 371 6.45 1.09 -9.38
N ASN A 372 7.12 0.49 -8.39
CA ASN A 372 6.81 -0.87 -7.97
C ASN A 372 5.39 -0.99 -7.39
N HIS A 373 4.95 -0.01 -6.59
CA HIS A 373 3.56 0.05 -6.13
C HIS A 373 2.57 0.20 -7.28
N THR A 374 2.93 0.97 -8.32
CA THR A 374 2.09 1.12 -9.51
C THR A 374 1.98 -0.19 -10.27
N LEU A 375 3.11 -0.90 -10.48
CA LEU A 375 3.12 -2.22 -11.11
C LEU A 375 2.29 -3.23 -10.32
N GLN A 376 2.44 -3.25 -8.99
CA GLN A 376 1.65 -4.12 -8.11
C GLN A 376 0.15 -3.82 -8.24
N ALA A 377 -0.25 -2.55 -8.22
CA ALA A 377 -1.65 -2.17 -8.39
C ALA A 377 -2.21 -2.61 -9.76
N ILE A 378 -1.43 -2.48 -10.83
CA ILE A 378 -1.84 -2.99 -12.15
C ILE A 378 -1.93 -4.52 -12.13
N ARG A 379 -1.00 -5.21 -11.47
CA ARG A 379 -1.00 -6.67 -11.32
C ARG A 379 -2.23 -7.18 -10.58
N ASP A 380 -2.59 -6.52 -9.49
CA ASP A 380 -3.77 -6.84 -8.69
C ASP A 380 -5.06 -6.56 -9.49
N LEU A 381 -5.10 -5.48 -10.27
CA LEU A 381 -6.22 -5.16 -11.17
C LEU A 381 -6.39 -6.23 -12.26
N ILE A 382 -5.31 -6.65 -12.94
CA ILE A 382 -5.37 -7.69 -13.97
C ILE A 382 -5.75 -9.04 -13.34
N THR A 383 -5.25 -9.36 -12.15
CA THR A 383 -5.62 -10.59 -11.42
C THR A 383 -7.09 -10.58 -11.03
N GLY A 384 -7.60 -9.47 -10.49
CA GLY A 384 -9.01 -9.30 -10.17
C GLY A 384 -9.90 -9.37 -11.41
N LEU A 385 -9.46 -8.79 -12.53
CA LEU A 385 -10.15 -8.89 -13.81
C LEU A 385 -10.22 -10.33 -14.32
N ALA A 386 -9.13 -11.09 -14.21
CA ALA A 386 -9.08 -12.50 -14.60
C ALA A 386 -10.07 -13.35 -13.78
N GLN A 387 -10.12 -13.14 -12.45
CA GLN A 387 -11.09 -13.79 -11.58
C GLN A 387 -12.54 -13.40 -11.94
N SER A 388 -12.77 -12.13 -12.26
CA SER A 388 -14.08 -11.62 -12.67
C SER A 388 -14.54 -12.26 -13.99
N VAL A 389 -13.67 -12.35 -15.00
CA VAL A 389 -13.94 -13.04 -16.28
C VAL A 389 -14.27 -14.52 -16.05
N GLN A 390 -13.53 -15.21 -15.17
CA GLN A 390 -13.81 -16.61 -14.84
C GLN A 390 -15.14 -16.79 -14.09
N ALA A 391 -15.47 -15.90 -13.16
CA ALA A 391 -16.76 -15.91 -12.46
C ALA A 391 -17.92 -15.62 -13.43
N SER A 392 -17.74 -14.63 -14.31
CA SER A 392 -18.70 -14.24 -15.35
C SER A 392 -18.95 -15.38 -16.34
N THR A 393 -17.91 -16.09 -16.76
CA THR A 393 -18.03 -17.28 -17.64
C THR A 393 -18.84 -18.39 -16.97
N ARG A 394 -18.56 -18.70 -15.69
CA ARG A 394 -19.33 -19.70 -14.93
C ARG A 394 -20.79 -19.30 -14.75
N LEU A 395 -21.06 -18.01 -14.51
CA LEU A 395 -22.43 -17.49 -14.43
C LEU A 395 -23.16 -17.63 -15.77
N GLY A 396 -22.49 -17.34 -16.88
CA GLY A 396 -23.05 -17.57 -18.22
C GLY A 396 -23.43 -19.02 -18.46
N ASP A 397 -22.55 -19.97 -18.11
CA ASP A 397 -22.86 -21.40 -18.22
C ASP A 397 -24.04 -21.82 -17.33
N GLN A 398 -24.14 -21.25 -16.12
CA GLN A 398 -25.24 -21.52 -15.20
C GLN A 398 -26.57 -20.97 -15.73
N VAL A 399 -26.59 -19.74 -16.26
CA VAL A 399 -27.77 -19.14 -16.89
C VAL A 399 -28.21 -19.97 -18.10
N ASN A 400 -27.27 -20.43 -18.93
CA ASN A 400 -27.60 -21.25 -20.09
C ASN A 400 -28.27 -22.58 -19.68
N ARG A 401 -27.83 -23.22 -18.59
CA ARG A 401 -28.52 -24.40 -18.03
C ARG A 401 -29.92 -24.06 -17.52
N SER A 402 -30.07 -22.94 -16.82
CA SER A 402 -31.37 -22.48 -16.32
C SER A 402 -32.35 -22.19 -17.45
N VAL A 403 -31.89 -21.61 -18.57
CA VAL A 403 -32.70 -21.41 -19.79
C VAL A 403 -33.23 -22.74 -20.33
N THR A 404 -32.38 -23.77 -20.42
CA THR A 404 -32.83 -25.11 -20.84
C THR A 404 -33.90 -25.66 -19.90
N THR A 405 -33.70 -25.56 -18.59
CA THR A 405 -34.67 -26.02 -17.60
C THR A 405 -36.00 -25.26 -17.70
N ILE A 406 -35.97 -23.94 -17.85
CA ILE A 406 -37.19 -23.12 -18.02
C ILE A 406 -37.97 -23.59 -19.26
N ASN A 407 -37.31 -23.78 -20.39
CA ASN A 407 -37.98 -24.24 -21.61
C ASN A 407 -38.65 -25.62 -21.42
N GLU A 408 -37.94 -26.58 -20.80
CA GLU A 408 -38.49 -27.91 -20.49
C GLU A 408 -39.68 -27.83 -19.52
N GLU A 409 -39.58 -27.04 -18.44
CA GLU A 409 -40.63 -26.90 -17.43
C GLU A 409 -41.86 -26.15 -17.97
N SER A 410 -41.66 -25.12 -18.79
CA SER A 410 -42.76 -24.39 -19.43
C SER A 410 -43.49 -25.27 -20.46
N GLU A 411 -42.78 -26.14 -21.20
CA GLU A 411 -43.41 -27.14 -22.10
C GLU A 411 -44.27 -28.14 -21.31
N VAL A 412 -43.73 -28.68 -20.21
CA VAL A 412 -44.49 -29.57 -19.31
C VAL A 412 -45.71 -28.84 -18.72
N THR A 413 -45.58 -27.57 -18.35
CA THR A 413 -46.67 -26.76 -17.79
C THR A 413 -47.78 -26.51 -18.81
N GLN A 414 -47.42 -26.18 -20.06
CA GLN A 414 -48.38 -26.05 -21.15
C GLN A 414 -49.13 -27.36 -21.41
N GLN A 415 -48.43 -28.50 -21.43
CA GLN A 415 -49.07 -29.79 -21.62
C GLN A 415 -50.02 -30.15 -20.47
N ARG A 416 -49.66 -29.82 -19.22
CA ARG A 416 -50.54 -30.00 -18.06
C ARG A 416 -51.77 -29.11 -18.14
N ALA A 417 -51.62 -27.86 -18.56
CA ALA A 417 -52.74 -26.95 -18.76
C ALA A 417 -53.74 -27.51 -19.79
N VAL A 418 -53.26 -28.03 -20.93
CA VAL A 418 -54.11 -28.70 -21.93
C VAL A 418 -54.87 -29.89 -21.33
N ASN A 419 -54.20 -30.74 -20.55
CA ASN A 419 -54.83 -31.90 -19.91
C ASN A 419 -55.89 -31.49 -18.88
N ILE A 420 -55.63 -30.43 -18.11
CA ILE A 420 -56.58 -29.89 -17.13
C ILE A 420 -57.79 -29.28 -17.85
N ALA A 421 -57.59 -28.53 -18.93
CA ALA A 421 -58.68 -27.97 -19.74
C ALA A 421 -59.62 -29.08 -20.27
N ALA A 422 -59.06 -30.17 -20.79
CA ALA A 422 -59.84 -31.33 -21.23
C ALA A 422 -60.62 -32.00 -20.08
N ALA A 423 -60.01 -32.13 -18.90
CA ALA A 423 -60.68 -32.68 -17.72
C ALA A 423 -61.84 -31.79 -17.24
N ILE A 424 -61.68 -30.46 -17.31
CA ILE A 424 -62.73 -29.50 -16.97
C ILE A 424 -63.88 -29.57 -17.96
N GLU A 425 -63.61 -29.66 -19.26
CA GLU A 425 -64.65 -29.82 -20.29
C GLU A 425 -65.50 -31.08 -20.01
N GLN A 426 -64.85 -32.20 -19.68
CA GLN A 426 -65.54 -33.43 -19.28
C GLN A 426 -66.34 -33.25 -17.97
N MET A 427 -65.81 -32.50 -17.01
CA MET A 427 -66.49 -32.19 -15.75
C MET A 427 -67.75 -31.35 -15.97
N THR A 428 -67.69 -30.33 -16.83
CA THR A 428 -68.85 -29.51 -17.20
C THR A 428 -69.94 -30.34 -17.88
N GLU A 429 -69.59 -31.24 -18.80
CA GLU A 429 -70.57 -32.14 -19.42
C GLU A 429 -71.19 -33.11 -18.40
N THR A 430 -70.37 -33.66 -17.49
CA THR A 430 -70.86 -34.54 -16.41
C THR A 430 -71.84 -33.80 -15.49
N SER A 431 -71.54 -32.55 -15.12
CA SER A 431 -72.45 -31.72 -14.30
C SER A 431 -73.77 -31.47 -15.03
N LYS A 432 -73.76 -31.20 -16.34
CA LYS A 432 -75.01 -31.07 -17.13
C LYS A 432 -75.82 -32.37 -17.14
N GLU A 433 -75.16 -33.51 -17.24
CA GLU A 433 -75.81 -34.83 -17.21
C GLU A 433 -76.44 -35.13 -15.82
N ILE A 434 -75.77 -34.77 -14.74
CA ILE A 434 -76.29 -34.89 -13.37
C ILE A 434 -77.52 -33.99 -13.18
N ALA A 435 -77.47 -32.74 -13.66
CA ALA A 435 -78.60 -31.83 -13.59
C ALA A 435 -79.82 -32.37 -14.37
N ARG A 436 -79.61 -32.94 -15.57
CA ARG A 436 -80.68 -33.61 -16.34
C ARG A 436 -81.24 -34.82 -15.58
N SER A 437 -80.37 -35.68 -15.05
CA SER A 437 -80.79 -36.87 -14.28
C SER A 437 -81.59 -36.50 -13.03
N ALA A 438 -81.26 -35.37 -12.40
CA ALA A 438 -82.01 -34.83 -11.28
C ALA A 438 -83.43 -34.39 -11.69
N ILE A 439 -83.57 -33.71 -12.83
CA ILE A 439 -84.88 -33.33 -13.40
C ILE A 439 -85.72 -34.58 -13.71
N ASP A 440 -85.13 -35.58 -14.37
CA ASP A 440 -85.83 -36.83 -14.69
C ASP A 440 -86.29 -37.57 -13.41
N THR A 441 -85.46 -37.57 -12.37
CA THR A 441 -85.79 -38.16 -11.06
C THR A 441 -86.94 -37.39 -10.37
N LEU A 442 -86.95 -36.06 -10.49
CA LEU A 442 -88.03 -35.22 -9.97
C LEU A 442 -89.37 -35.54 -10.64
N GLU A 443 -89.37 -35.70 -11.97
CA GLU A 443 -90.57 -36.09 -12.73
C GLU A 443 -91.04 -37.51 -12.36
N ALA A 444 -90.13 -38.47 -12.28
CA ALA A 444 -90.45 -39.84 -11.86
C ALA A 444 -91.02 -39.90 -10.43
N SER A 445 -90.47 -39.11 -9.51
CA SER A 445 -90.98 -38.97 -8.14
C SER A 445 -92.42 -38.42 -8.12
N ARG A 446 -92.70 -37.35 -8.87
CA ARG A 446 -94.06 -36.79 -8.97
C ARG A 446 -95.07 -37.78 -9.54
N ASN A 447 -94.66 -38.56 -10.53
CA ASN A 447 -95.50 -39.62 -11.08
C ASN A 447 -95.79 -40.73 -10.05
N LEU A 448 -94.80 -41.12 -9.24
CA LEU A 448 -94.99 -42.08 -8.14
C LEU A 448 -95.93 -41.55 -7.05
N ASP A 449 -95.83 -40.27 -6.70
CA ASP A 449 -96.75 -39.63 -5.75
C ASP A 449 -98.20 -39.69 -6.25
N SER A 450 -98.44 -39.35 -7.51
CA SER A 450 -99.76 -39.44 -8.15
C SER A 450 -100.30 -40.87 -8.18
N LEU A 451 -99.47 -41.85 -8.55
CA LEU A 451 -99.87 -43.27 -8.59
C LEU A 451 -100.19 -43.82 -7.19
N ALA A 452 -99.45 -43.39 -6.16
CA ALA A 452 -99.74 -43.74 -4.79
C ALA A 452 -101.10 -43.19 -4.34
N ASP A 453 -101.42 -41.95 -4.69
CA ASP A 453 -102.71 -41.31 -4.39
C ASP A 453 -103.88 -42.05 -5.07
N GLU A 454 -103.72 -42.41 -6.35
CA GLU A 454 -104.69 -43.23 -7.09
C GLU A 454 -104.90 -44.61 -6.43
N ALA A 455 -103.83 -45.26 -6.00
CA ALA A 455 -103.90 -46.56 -5.31
C ALA A 455 -104.60 -46.45 -3.94
N MET A 456 -104.40 -45.36 -3.20
CA MET A 456 -105.13 -45.10 -1.95
C MET A 456 -106.64 -44.97 -2.22
N HIS A 457 -107.04 -44.19 -3.23
CA HIS A 457 -108.45 -44.04 -3.61
C HIS A 457 -109.09 -45.34 -4.09
N ALA A 458 -108.36 -46.16 -4.86
CA ALA A 458 -108.83 -47.47 -5.30
C ALA A 458 -109.07 -48.42 -4.12
N ASN A 459 -108.14 -48.49 -3.16
CA ASN A 459 -108.28 -49.32 -1.97
C ASN A 459 -109.46 -48.89 -1.09
N GLN A 460 -109.66 -47.59 -0.88
CA GLN A 460 -110.84 -47.07 -0.16
C GLN A 460 -112.16 -47.47 -0.84
N SER A 461 -112.21 -47.43 -2.16
CA SER A 461 -113.39 -47.84 -2.94
C SER A 461 -113.66 -49.35 -2.83
N ILE A 462 -112.62 -50.17 -2.84
CA ILE A 462 -112.71 -51.64 -2.65
C ILE A 462 -113.20 -51.96 -1.24
N GLN A 463 -112.66 -51.28 -0.22
CA GLN A 463 -113.06 -51.45 1.17
C GLN A 463 -114.57 -51.17 1.37
N SER A 464 -115.07 -50.07 0.80
CA SER A 464 -116.50 -49.74 0.81
C SER A 464 -117.36 -50.82 0.11
N SER A 465 -116.89 -51.31 -1.03
CA SER A 465 -117.60 -52.36 -1.80
C SER A 465 -117.66 -53.70 -1.06
N ILE A 466 -116.56 -54.10 -0.42
CA ILE A 466 -116.49 -55.33 0.39
C ILE A 466 -117.39 -55.22 1.63
N SER A 467 -117.46 -54.05 2.27
CA SER A 467 -118.37 -53.82 3.39
C SER A 467 -119.82 -54.04 2.97
N SER A 468 -120.23 -53.44 1.84
CA SER A 468 -121.59 -53.61 1.31
C SER A 468 -121.90 -55.07 0.92
N LEU A 469 -120.93 -55.78 0.34
CA LEU A 469 -121.07 -57.20 0.00
C LEU A 469 -121.27 -58.07 1.25
N THR A 470 -120.52 -57.79 2.32
CA THR A 470 -120.61 -58.51 3.59
C THR A 470 -121.99 -58.32 4.22
N ASP A 471 -122.54 -57.11 4.17
CA ASP A 471 -123.89 -56.81 4.65
C ASP A 471 -124.96 -57.57 3.85
N GLN A 472 -124.86 -57.61 2.51
CA GLN A 472 -125.79 -58.35 1.65
C GLN A 472 -125.75 -59.86 1.92
N MET A 473 -124.56 -60.42 2.15
CA MET A 473 -124.39 -61.84 2.48
C MET A 473 -125.06 -62.19 3.81
N ALA A 474 -124.94 -61.34 4.82
CA ALA A 474 -125.61 -61.57 6.11
C ALA A 474 -127.14 -61.62 5.97
N VAL A 475 -127.73 -60.79 5.09
CA VAL A 475 -129.15 -60.84 4.78
C VAL A 475 -129.52 -62.15 4.08
N MET A 476 -128.77 -62.56 3.05
CA MET A 476 -129.04 -63.80 2.31
C MET A 476 -128.93 -65.06 3.20
N GLU A 477 -127.98 -65.08 4.14
CA GLU A 477 -127.81 -66.20 5.08
C GLU A 477 -129.07 -66.37 5.94
N SER A 478 -129.61 -65.25 6.45
CA SER A 478 -130.84 -65.23 7.24
C SER A 478 -132.05 -65.71 6.45
N GLU A 479 -132.22 -65.29 5.19
CA GLU A 479 -133.34 -65.72 4.35
C GLU A 479 -133.26 -67.21 4.01
N ALA A 480 -132.07 -67.72 3.66
CA ALA A 480 -131.88 -69.13 3.36
C ALA A 480 -132.17 -70.02 4.58
N LYS A 481 -131.78 -69.58 5.78
CA LYS A 481 -132.09 -70.29 7.04
C LYS A 481 -133.60 -70.35 7.30
N ASN A 482 -134.31 -69.23 7.17
CA ASN A 482 -135.77 -69.19 7.29
C ASN A 482 -136.45 -70.13 6.29
N MET A 483 -135.97 -70.19 5.04
CA MET A 483 -136.50 -71.12 4.04
C MET A 483 -136.29 -72.59 4.45
N GLY A 484 -135.13 -72.93 5.03
CA GLY A 484 -134.88 -74.28 5.54
C GLY A 484 -135.85 -74.69 6.65
N GLU A 485 -136.20 -73.76 7.54
CA GLU A 485 -137.19 -73.98 8.61
C GLU A 485 -138.59 -74.20 8.03
N GLN A 486 -139.03 -73.36 7.07
CA GLN A 486 -140.33 -73.50 6.39
C GLN A 486 -140.48 -74.83 5.64
N LEU A 487 -139.43 -75.29 4.93
CA LEU A 487 -139.45 -76.56 4.22
C LEU A 487 -139.65 -77.76 5.16
N THR A 488 -139.05 -77.69 6.37
CA THR A 488 -139.19 -78.71 7.40
C THR A 488 -140.64 -78.79 7.91
N GLU A 489 -141.28 -77.64 8.09
CA GLU A 489 -142.69 -77.56 8.50
C GLU A 489 -143.63 -78.17 7.44
N ILE A 490 -143.41 -77.87 6.15
CA ILE A 490 -144.23 -78.44 5.06
C ILE A 490 -144.05 -79.96 4.98
N SER A 491 -142.84 -80.49 5.16
CA SER A 491 -142.61 -81.94 5.15
C SER A 491 -143.43 -82.65 6.23
N SER A 492 -143.55 -82.06 7.43
CA SER A 492 -144.39 -82.61 8.51
C SER A 492 -145.89 -82.63 8.15
N ILE A 493 -146.38 -81.64 7.40
CA ILE A 493 -147.75 -81.62 6.90
C ILE A 493 -147.98 -82.76 5.90
N LEU A 494 -147.04 -83.03 5.01
CA LEU A 494 -147.16 -84.12 4.02
C LEU A 494 -147.20 -85.51 4.65
N ASP A 495 -146.41 -85.75 5.69
CA ASP A 495 -146.48 -87.02 6.45
C ASP A 495 -147.88 -87.25 7.01
N THR A 496 -148.55 -86.18 7.46
CA THR A 496 -149.94 -86.23 7.92
C THR A 496 -150.90 -86.55 6.77
N ILE A 497 -150.71 -85.94 5.59
CA ILE A 497 -151.54 -86.20 4.40
C ILE A 497 -151.36 -87.64 3.91
N ASN A 498 -150.14 -88.17 3.94
CA ASN A 498 -149.86 -89.56 3.60
C ASN A 498 -150.57 -90.52 4.56
N SER A 499 -150.50 -90.26 5.86
CA SER A 499 -151.25 -91.01 6.88
C SER A 499 -152.77 -90.95 6.65
N LEU A 500 -153.31 -89.77 6.31
CA LEU A 500 -154.73 -89.59 6.01
C LEU A 500 -155.16 -90.34 4.74
N SER A 501 -154.32 -90.30 3.72
CA SER A 501 -154.53 -91.01 2.45
C SER A 501 -154.54 -92.52 2.68
N ASP A 502 -153.65 -93.04 3.53
CA ASP A 502 -153.63 -94.46 3.91
C ASP A 502 -154.90 -94.90 4.62
N GLN A 503 -155.36 -94.11 5.59
CA GLN A 503 -156.63 -94.36 6.27
C GLN A 503 -157.80 -94.34 5.28
N THR A 504 -157.81 -93.38 4.36
CA THR A 504 -158.86 -93.22 3.35
C THR A 504 -158.89 -94.40 2.37
N ASN A 505 -157.72 -94.89 1.94
CA ASN A 505 -157.58 -96.08 1.09
C ASN A 505 -158.12 -97.35 1.79
N LEU A 506 -157.90 -97.46 3.10
CA LEU A 506 -158.37 -98.58 3.94
C LEU A 506 -159.89 -98.55 4.15
N LEU A 507 -160.46 -97.37 4.43
CA LEU A 507 -161.90 -97.14 4.52
C LEU A 507 -162.59 -97.48 3.19
N ALA A 508 -162.00 -97.04 2.08
CA ALA A 508 -162.47 -97.33 0.74
C ALA A 508 -162.45 -98.84 0.43
N LEU A 509 -161.38 -99.54 0.81
CA LEU A 509 -161.31 -101.00 0.65
C LEU A 509 -162.43 -101.71 1.44
N ASN A 510 -162.66 -101.31 2.69
CA ASN A 510 -163.73 -101.89 3.51
C ASN A 510 -165.13 -101.61 2.90
N ALA A 511 -165.34 -100.41 2.35
CA ALA A 511 -166.58 -100.07 1.66
C ALA A 511 -166.79 -100.90 0.38
N ALA A 512 -165.72 -101.19 -0.37
CA ALA A 512 -165.78 -102.02 -1.58
C ALA A 512 -166.16 -103.48 -1.24
N ILE A 513 -165.61 -104.01 -0.15
CA ILE A 513 -165.93 -105.34 0.37
C ILE A 513 -167.41 -105.45 0.72
N GLU A 514 -167.96 -104.48 1.46
CA GLU A 514 -169.36 -104.55 1.90
C GLU A 514 -170.35 -104.32 0.74
N ALA A 515 -169.96 -103.53 -0.25
CA ALA A 515 -170.73 -103.35 -1.48
C ALA A 515 -170.86 -104.65 -2.31
N ALA A 516 -169.81 -105.47 -2.36
CA ALA A 516 -169.86 -106.79 -3.03
C ALA A 516 -170.83 -107.76 -2.32
N ARG A 517 -170.97 -107.62 -1.00
CA ARG A 517 -171.81 -108.48 -0.15
C ARG A 517 -173.31 -108.24 -0.34
N ALA A 518 -173.69 -107.01 -0.70
CA ALA A 518 -175.08 -106.61 -0.94
C ALA A 518 -175.66 -107.09 -2.29
N GLY A 519 -174.88 -107.80 -3.10
CA GLY A 519 -175.35 -108.38 -4.37
C GLY A 519 -175.86 -107.33 -5.35
N GLU A 520 -176.98 -107.60 -6.03
CA GLU A 520 -177.56 -106.69 -7.03
C GLU A 520 -177.95 -105.31 -6.46
N HIS A 521 -178.19 -105.19 -5.14
CA HIS A 521 -178.47 -103.92 -4.48
C HIS A 521 -177.20 -103.08 -4.17
N GLY A 522 -176.00 -103.65 -4.30
CA GLY A 522 -174.72 -103.05 -3.86
C GLY A 522 -173.83 -102.43 -4.95
N ARG A 523 -174.15 -102.62 -6.24
CA ARG A 523 -173.28 -102.18 -7.36
C ARG A 523 -172.91 -100.70 -7.33
N GLY A 524 -173.83 -99.83 -6.92
CA GLY A 524 -173.59 -98.39 -6.83
C GLY A 524 -172.53 -98.01 -5.77
N PHE A 525 -172.48 -98.74 -4.66
CA PHE A 525 -171.54 -98.48 -3.56
C PHE A 525 -170.11 -98.97 -3.88
N ALA A 526 -169.98 -100.07 -4.63
CA ALA A 526 -168.67 -100.64 -4.98
C ALA A 526 -167.88 -99.68 -5.86
N VAL A 527 -168.56 -99.02 -6.81
CA VAL A 527 -167.94 -98.03 -7.71
C VAL A 527 -167.41 -96.83 -6.91
N VAL A 528 -168.18 -96.30 -5.97
CA VAL A 528 -167.74 -95.17 -5.14
C VAL A 528 -166.54 -95.56 -4.27
N ALA A 529 -166.54 -96.76 -3.71
CA ALA A 529 -165.45 -97.26 -2.91
C ALA A 529 -164.15 -97.42 -3.70
N ASP A 530 -164.18 -97.98 -4.91
CA ASP A 530 -163.02 -98.05 -5.78
C ASP A 530 -162.52 -96.65 -6.20
N GLU A 531 -163.44 -95.71 -6.44
CA GLU A 531 -163.10 -94.32 -6.78
C GLU A 531 -162.38 -93.61 -5.61
N VAL A 532 -162.87 -93.77 -4.37
CA VAL A 532 -162.20 -93.21 -3.17
C VAL A 532 -160.84 -93.86 -2.96
N ARG A 533 -160.71 -95.16 -3.26
CA ARG A 533 -159.43 -95.89 -3.15
C ARG A 533 -158.41 -95.38 -4.16
N GLN A 534 -158.83 -95.12 -5.40
CA GLN A 534 -157.97 -94.48 -6.39
C GLN A 534 -157.58 -93.07 -5.97
N LEU A 535 -158.50 -92.26 -5.46
CA LEU A 535 -158.21 -90.91 -4.97
C LEU A 535 -157.18 -90.91 -3.84
N ALA A 536 -157.32 -91.83 -2.88
CA ALA A 536 -156.41 -91.96 -1.76
C ALA A 536 -154.99 -92.36 -2.20
N ASN A 537 -154.86 -93.34 -3.12
CA ASN A 537 -153.55 -93.69 -3.68
C ASN A 537 -152.96 -92.56 -4.53
N ALA A 538 -153.79 -91.83 -5.28
CA ALA A 538 -153.35 -90.66 -6.04
C ALA A 538 -152.86 -89.52 -5.12
N SER A 539 -153.54 -89.31 -3.99
CA SER A 539 -153.15 -88.33 -2.96
C SER A 539 -151.82 -88.71 -2.31
N ARG A 540 -151.64 -89.98 -1.91
CA ARG A 540 -150.37 -90.49 -1.37
C ARG A 540 -149.21 -90.32 -2.36
N ASN A 541 -149.39 -90.79 -3.59
CA ASN A 541 -148.37 -90.67 -4.64
C ASN A 541 -148.00 -89.21 -4.93
N SER A 542 -148.96 -88.28 -4.80
CA SER A 542 -148.70 -86.84 -4.96
C SER A 542 -147.92 -86.29 -3.77
N SER A 543 -148.28 -86.66 -2.54
CA SER A 543 -147.56 -86.26 -1.34
C SER A 543 -146.13 -86.79 -1.28
N ASP A 544 -145.89 -88.05 -1.65
CA ASP A 544 -144.54 -88.62 -1.76
C ASP A 544 -143.69 -87.87 -2.78
N LYS A 545 -144.29 -87.48 -3.93
CA LYS A 545 -143.63 -86.62 -4.90
C LYS A 545 -143.27 -85.25 -4.32
N ILE A 546 -144.17 -84.60 -3.59
CA ILE A 546 -143.88 -83.29 -2.98
C ILE A 546 -142.79 -83.43 -1.90
N SER A 547 -142.84 -84.49 -1.09
CA SER A 547 -141.82 -84.77 -0.06
C SER A 547 -140.42 -84.89 -0.68
N SER A 548 -140.29 -85.66 -1.77
CA SER A 548 -139.02 -85.74 -2.51
C SER A 548 -138.54 -84.39 -3.05
N LEU A 549 -139.46 -83.49 -3.39
CA LEU A 549 -139.16 -82.15 -3.90
C LEU A 549 -138.73 -81.21 -2.78
N LEU A 550 -139.32 -81.32 -1.58
CA LEU A 550 -138.93 -80.58 -0.40
C LEU A 550 -137.56 -81.00 0.13
N ASP A 551 -137.25 -82.29 0.16
CA ASP A 551 -135.92 -82.80 0.50
C ASP A 551 -134.87 -82.21 -0.45
N SER A 552 -135.18 -82.16 -1.75
CA SER A 552 -134.32 -81.50 -2.73
C SER A 552 -134.16 -80.01 -2.44
N LEU A 553 -135.23 -79.28 -2.12
CA LEU A 553 -135.17 -77.86 -1.76
C LEU A 553 -134.39 -77.61 -0.47
N GLN A 554 -134.48 -78.50 0.52
CA GLN A 554 -133.73 -78.39 1.78
C GLN A 554 -132.23 -78.56 1.54
N GLN A 555 -131.84 -79.51 0.70
CA GLN A 555 -130.45 -79.67 0.25
C GLN A 555 -129.96 -78.44 -0.52
N VAL A 556 -130.80 -77.83 -1.37
CA VAL A 556 -130.47 -76.58 -2.06
C VAL A 556 -130.25 -75.44 -1.06
N SER A 557 -131.12 -75.25 -0.06
CA SER A 557 -130.94 -74.23 0.99
C SER A 557 -129.62 -74.41 1.76
N LEU A 558 -129.29 -75.63 2.19
CA LEU A 558 -128.02 -75.91 2.86
C LEU A 558 -126.80 -75.62 1.98
N ASN A 559 -126.90 -75.86 0.67
CA ASN A 559 -125.84 -75.52 -0.28
C ASN A 559 -125.71 -73.98 -0.44
N VAL A 560 -126.82 -73.24 -0.43
CA VAL A 560 -126.81 -71.77 -0.48
C VAL A 560 -126.15 -71.18 0.77
N ILE A 561 -126.50 -71.65 1.98
CA ILE A 561 -125.86 -71.21 3.23
C ILE A 561 -124.34 -71.46 3.19
N ARG A 562 -123.91 -72.67 2.78
CA ARG A 562 -122.47 -72.98 2.62
C ARG A 562 -121.79 -72.06 1.60
N GLY A 563 -122.48 -71.72 0.51
CA GLY A 563 -121.99 -70.77 -0.49
C GLY A 563 -121.81 -69.35 0.08
N ILE A 564 -122.75 -68.89 0.90
CA ILE A 564 -122.72 -67.57 1.54
C ILE A 564 -121.60 -67.49 2.57
N THR A 565 -121.46 -68.48 3.47
CA THR A 565 -120.36 -68.51 4.46
C THR A 565 -118.99 -68.47 3.78
N LYS A 566 -118.80 -69.27 2.73
CA LYS A 566 -117.55 -69.27 1.95
C LYS A 566 -117.27 -67.91 1.30
N SER A 567 -118.32 -67.22 0.84
CA SER A 567 -118.16 -65.91 0.22
C SER A 567 -117.89 -64.81 1.25
N ALA A 568 -118.44 -64.92 2.47
CA ALA A 568 -118.15 -64.02 3.58
C ALA A 568 -116.69 -64.13 4.06
N ASP A 569 -116.14 -65.34 4.12
CA ASP A 569 -114.71 -65.54 4.42
C ASP A 569 -113.82 -64.96 3.31
N GLY A 570 -114.22 -65.11 2.03
CA GLY A 570 -113.55 -64.48 0.90
C GLY A 570 -113.57 -62.94 0.95
N ALA A 571 -114.68 -62.35 1.39
CA ALA A 571 -114.81 -60.91 1.60
C ALA A 571 -113.87 -60.40 2.70
N ARG A 572 -113.78 -61.09 3.85
CA ARG A 572 -112.83 -60.74 4.93
C ARG A 572 -111.38 -60.82 4.49
N ALA A 573 -110.99 -61.87 3.78
CA ALA A 573 -109.63 -61.99 3.25
C ALA A 573 -109.30 -60.86 2.26
N SER A 574 -110.28 -60.46 1.44
CA SER A 574 -110.13 -59.34 0.50
C SER A 574 -109.97 -58.00 1.23
N LEU A 575 -110.65 -57.81 2.36
CA LEU A 575 -110.53 -56.60 3.19
C LEU A 575 -109.13 -56.44 3.79
N GLU A 576 -108.56 -57.53 4.31
CA GLU A 576 -107.20 -57.55 4.86
C GLU A 576 -106.15 -57.22 3.78
N LEU A 577 -106.29 -57.81 2.59
CA LEU A 577 -105.41 -57.50 1.45
C LEU A 577 -105.53 -56.03 1.02
N THR A 578 -106.73 -55.44 1.09
CA THR A 578 -106.95 -54.03 0.74
C THR A 578 -106.28 -53.08 1.73
N ASN A 579 -106.35 -53.37 3.04
CA ASN A 579 -105.62 -52.59 4.07
C ASN A 579 -104.09 -52.65 3.86
N GLN A 580 -103.56 -53.82 3.51
CA GLN A 580 -102.14 -53.95 3.17
C GLN A 580 -101.76 -53.13 1.93
N GLY A 581 -102.67 -53.04 0.96
CA GLY A 581 -102.55 -52.17 -0.22
C GLY A 581 -102.45 -50.69 0.15
N GLU A 582 -103.29 -50.22 1.08
CA GLU A 582 -103.29 -48.82 1.55
C GLU A 582 -101.97 -48.45 2.24
N VAL A 583 -101.49 -49.27 3.18
CA VAL A 583 -100.19 -49.05 3.86
C VAL A 583 -99.03 -49.05 2.87
N THR A 584 -99.11 -49.86 1.82
CA THR A 584 -98.09 -49.89 0.76
C THR A 584 -98.10 -48.60 -0.06
N ALA A 585 -99.28 -48.09 -0.40
CA ALA A 585 -99.42 -46.82 -1.12
C ALA A 585 -98.86 -45.64 -0.30
N GLU A 586 -99.12 -45.56 1.00
CA GLU A 586 -98.53 -44.53 1.88
C GLU A 586 -97.00 -44.56 1.90
N LYS A 587 -96.39 -45.76 1.94
CA LYS A 587 -94.93 -45.91 1.89
C LYS A 587 -94.35 -45.46 0.56
N VAL A 588 -95.03 -45.72 -0.55
CA VAL A 588 -94.62 -45.24 -1.89
C VAL A 588 -94.65 -43.71 -1.92
N LYS A 589 -95.71 -43.10 -1.39
CA LYS A 589 -95.86 -41.64 -1.29
C LYS A 589 -94.73 -40.97 -0.51
N ALA A 590 -94.40 -41.50 0.67
CA ALA A 590 -93.28 -41.00 1.47
C ALA A 590 -91.92 -41.13 0.75
N SER A 591 -91.72 -42.24 0.03
CA SER A 591 -90.49 -42.48 -0.74
C SER A 591 -90.37 -41.54 -1.94
N ALA A 592 -91.47 -41.23 -2.61
CA ALA A 592 -91.52 -40.25 -3.69
C ALA A 592 -91.06 -38.86 -3.18
N SER A 593 -91.63 -38.37 -2.07
CA SER A 593 -91.24 -37.08 -1.49
C SER A 593 -89.75 -37.01 -1.11
N GLN A 594 -89.18 -38.11 -0.60
CA GLN A 594 -87.74 -38.17 -0.33
C GLN A 594 -86.90 -38.06 -1.62
N LEU A 595 -87.30 -38.74 -2.70
CA LEU A 595 -86.63 -38.64 -4.00
C LEU A 595 -86.69 -37.22 -4.58
N GLU A 596 -87.81 -36.51 -4.36
CA GLU A 596 -87.98 -35.12 -4.81
C GLU A 596 -86.93 -34.19 -4.17
N ASN A 597 -86.73 -34.31 -2.85
CA ASN A 597 -85.74 -33.52 -2.12
C ASN A 597 -84.30 -33.84 -2.56
N GLN A 598 -84.01 -35.12 -2.82
CA GLN A 598 -82.69 -35.55 -3.29
C GLN A 598 -82.38 -35.02 -4.69
N ALA A 599 -83.36 -35.06 -5.59
CA ALA A 599 -83.25 -34.51 -6.94
C ALA A 599 -82.94 -33.00 -6.91
N ASN A 600 -83.65 -32.22 -6.10
CA ASN A 600 -83.39 -30.78 -5.96
C ASN A 600 -81.96 -30.49 -5.47
N SER A 601 -81.47 -31.28 -4.50
CA SER A 601 -80.10 -31.14 -3.98
C SER A 601 -79.04 -31.48 -5.04
N MET A 602 -79.29 -32.51 -5.86
CA MET A 602 -78.40 -32.88 -6.97
C MET A 602 -78.33 -31.79 -8.05
N SER A 603 -79.46 -31.16 -8.38
CA SER A 603 -79.49 -30.07 -9.36
C SER A 603 -78.67 -28.87 -8.89
N ALA A 604 -78.82 -28.46 -7.62
CA ALA A 604 -78.07 -27.35 -7.05
C ALA A 604 -76.56 -27.63 -7.03
N ALA A 605 -76.15 -28.84 -6.63
CA ALA A 605 -74.74 -29.25 -6.63
C ALA A 605 -74.14 -29.27 -8.05
N ALA A 606 -74.92 -29.69 -9.05
CA ALA A 606 -74.49 -29.71 -10.45
C ALA A 606 -74.28 -28.29 -11.01
N GLU A 607 -75.15 -27.32 -10.67
CA GLU A 607 -74.99 -25.92 -11.06
C GLU A 607 -73.73 -25.29 -10.45
N GLU A 608 -73.49 -25.51 -9.15
CA GLU A 608 -72.29 -25.02 -8.46
C GLU A 608 -71.00 -25.61 -9.06
N GLN A 609 -71.02 -26.91 -9.39
CA GLN A 609 -69.90 -27.58 -10.05
C GLN A 609 -69.64 -27.04 -11.46
N SER A 610 -70.68 -26.68 -12.22
CA SER A 610 -70.54 -26.07 -13.54
C SER A 610 -69.88 -24.68 -13.47
N MET A 611 -70.33 -23.83 -12.54
CA MET A 611 -69.72 -22.50 -12.35
C MET A 611 -68.25 -22.59 -11.94
N THR A 612 -67.93 -23.52 -11.03
CA THR A 612 -66.55 -23.75 -10.60
C THR A 612 -65.68 -24.25 -11.76
N SER A 613 -66.23 -25.12 -12.61
CA SER A 613 -65.54 -25.61 -13.82
C SER A 613 -65.18 -24.47 -14.78
N GLU A 614 -66.11 -23.55 -15.05
CA GLU A 614 -65.86 -22.38 -15.91
C GLU A 614 -64.76 -21.47 -15.36
N GLN A 615 -64.73 -21.25 -14.04
CA GLN A 615 -63.68 -20.46 -13.41
C GLN A 615 -62.30 -21.14 -13.57
N ILE A 616 -62.21 -22.45 -13.29
CA ILE A 616 -60.94 -23.17 -13.43
C ILE A 616 -60.49 -23.17 -14.90
N ALA A 617 -61.41 -23.26 -15.87
CA ALA A 617 -61.05 -23.17 -17.29
C ALA A 617 -60.37 -21.84 -17.63
N SER A 618 -60.88 -20.72 -17.09
CA SER A 618 -60.28 -19.39 -17.26
C SER A 618 -58.88 -19.31 -16.61
N ASP A 619 -58.72 -19.87 -15.42
CA ASP A 619 -57.42 -19.88 -14.72
C ASP A 619 -56.37 -20.69 -15.49
N VAL A 620 -56.77 -21.80 -16.11
CA VAL A 620 -55.90 -22.66 -16.92
C VAL A 620 -55.38 -21.94 -18.17
N VAL A 621 -56.19 -21.11 -18.82
CA VAL A 621 -55.75 -20.26 -19.93
C VAL A 621 -54.66 -19.29 -19.47
N SER A 622 -54.85 -18.66 -18.29
CA SER A 622 -53.86 -17.74 -17.72
C SER A 622 -52.53 -18.44 -17.41
N VAL A 623 -52.56 -19.69 -16.94
CA VAL A 623 -51.36 -20.52 -16.72
C VAL A 623 -50.63 -20.81 -18.04
N GLN A 624 -51.35 -21.10 -19.11
CA GLN A 624 -50.76 -21.35 -20.42
C GLN A 624 -50.08 -20.10 -21.00
N GLU A 625 -50.70 -18.93 -20.85
CA GLU A 625 -50.10 -17.65 -21.26
C GLU A 625 -48.82 -17.34 -20.46
N ALA A 626 -48.84 -17.57 -19.15
CA ALA A 626 -47.67 -17.39 -18.28
C ALA A 626 -46.49 -18.28 -18.71
N ALA A 627 -46.75 -19.57 -18.97
CA ALA A 627 -45.72 -20.50 -19.45
C ALA A 627 -45.16 -20.11 -20.83
N THR A 628 -45.99 -19.54 -21.71
CA THR A 628 -45.53 -19.02 -23.01
C THR A 628 -44.61 -17.80 -22.83
N GLN A 629 -44.92 -16.93 -21.88
CA GLN A 629 -44.11 -15.75 -21.57
C GLN A 629 -42.76 -16.14 -20.95
N GLU A 630 -42.70 -17.19 -20.13
CA GLU A 630 -41.44 -17.73 -19.56
C GLU A 630 -40.45 -18.17 -20.65
N VAL A 631 -40.91 -18.87 -21.67
CA VAL A 631 -40.08 -19.28 -22.83
C VAL A 631 -39.45 -18.07 -23.50
N LYS A 632 -40.23 -17.00 -23.72
CA LYS A 632 -39.73 -15.77 -24.33
C LYS A 632 -38.65 -15.08 -23.48
N VAL A 633 -38.81 -15.08 -22.16
CA VAL A 633 -37.79 -14.55 -21.23
C VAL A 633 -36.52 -15.40 -21.27
N ALA A 634 -36.65 -16.73 -21.40
CA ALA A 634 -35.53 -17.64 -21.52
C ALA A 634 -34.71 -17.38 -22.81
N GLU A 635 -35.37 -17.10 -23.95
CA GLU A 635 -34.71 -16.71 -25.21
C GLU A 635 -33.91 -15.40 -25.06
N ASP A 636 -34.48 -14.38 -24.42
CA ASP A 636 -33.79 -13.11 -24.16
C ASP A 636 -32.56 -13.30 -23.24
N LEU A 637 -32.67 -14.13 -22.20
CA LEU A 637 -31.55 -14.49 -21.32
C LEU A 637 -30.42 -15.21 -22.07
N GLN A 638 -30.75 -16.07 -23.02
CA GLN A 638 -29.77 -16.74 -23.86
C GLN A 638 -28.96 -15.73 -24.70
N ARG A 639 -29.63 -14.76 -25.32
CA ARG A 639 -28.96 -13.72 -26.11
C ARG A 639 -27.98 -12.89 -25.27
N VAL A 640 -28.41 -12.43 -24.09
CA VAL A 640 -27.56 -11.66 -23.17
C VAL A 640 -26.34 -12.46 -22.72
N THR A 641 -26.52 -13.76 -22.51
CA THR A 641 -25.44 -14.66 -22.10
C THR A 641 -24.38 -14.82 -23.20
N LEU A 642 -24.78 -14.90 -24.47
CA LEU A 642 -23.86 -14.96 -25.61
C LEU A 642 -23.02 -13.67 -25.73
N ASP A 643 -23.63 -12.50 -25.57
CA ASP A 643 -22.92 -11.22 -25.58
C ASP A 643 -21.90 -11.13 -24.43
N LEU A 644 -22.28 -11.61 -23.24
CA LEU A 644 -21.41 -11.67 -22.07
C LEU A 644 -20.21 -12.60 -22.28
N GLN A 645 -20.41 -13.76 -22.91
CA GLN A 645 -19.33 -14.69 -23.28
C GLN A 645 -18.37 -14.05 -24.30
N ALA A 646 -18.89 -13.34 -25.31
CA ALA A 646 -18.08 -12.63 -26.29
C ALA A 646 -17.21 -11.54 -25.65
N ASN A 647 -17.78 -10.74 -24.74
CA ASN A 647 -17.04 -9.71 -24.02
C ASN A 647 -15.94 -10.30 -23.11
N ASN A 648 -16.27 -11.37 -22.38
CA ASN A 648 -15.29 -12.11 -21.56
C ASN A 648 -14.11 -12.62 -22.40
N ALA A 649 -14.34 -13.10 -23.62
CA ALA A 649 -13.27 -13.55 -24.52
C ALA A 649 -12.36 -12.40 -24.98
N VAL A 650 -12.92 -11.21 -25.23
CA VAL A 650 -12.14 -10.01 -25.56
C VAL A 650 -11.29 -9.56 -24.38
N LEU A 651 -11.85 -9.56 -23.17
CA LEU A 651 -11.12 -9.24 -21.94
C LEU A 651 -9.99 -10.25 -21.68
N ALA A 652 -10.26 -11.55 -21.83
CA ALA A 652 -9.26 -12.62 -21.72
C ALA A 652 -8.08 -12.38 -22.68
N LYS A 653 -8.36 -12.13 -23.96
CA LYS A 653 -7.34 -11.85 -24.97
C LYS A 653 -6.54 -10.57 -24.69
N THR A 654 -7.17 -9.56 -24.10
CA THR A 654 -6.47 -8.32 -23.74
C THR A 654 -5.52 -8.53 -22.56
N MET A 655 -5.90 -9.40 -21.61
CA MET A 655 -5.04 -9.78 -20.48
C MET A 655 -3.83 -10.63 -20.91
N GLU A 656 -3.94 -11.42 -21.99
CA GLU A 656 -2.80 -12.21 -22.53
C GLU A 656 -1.61 -11.34 -22.96
N ASN A 657 -1.84 -10.05 -23.26
CA ASN A 657 -0.77 -9.10 -23.58
C ASN A 657 0.07 -8.69 -22.35
N PHE A 658 -0.36 -9.06 -21.13
CA PHE A 658 0.35 -8.75 -19.90
C PHE A 658 0.88 -10.04 -19.25
N ARG A 659 2.14 -10.02 -18.84
CA ARG A 659 2.71 -11.06 -17.97
C ARG A 659 2.59 -10.60 -16.53
N TYR A 660 1.61 -11.11 -15.80
CA TYR A 660 1.26 -10.65 -14.45
C TYR A 660 1.28 -11.77 -13.40
N GLN A 661 1.46 -13.02 -13.80
CA GLN A 661 1.67 -14.14 -12.88
C GLN A 661 3.17 -14.34 -12.67
#